data_AF-A0A5N7U6N7-F1
#
_entry.id   AF-A0A5N7U6N7-F1
#
_cell.length_a   1.000
_cell.length_b   1.000
_cell.length_c   1.000
_cell.angle_alpha   90.00
_cell.angle_beta   90.00
_cell.angle_gamma   90.00
#
_symmetry.space_group_name_H-M   'P 1'
#
loop_
_entity.id
_entity.type
_entity.pdbx_description
1 polymer ?
#
loop_
_entity_poly.entity_id
_entity_poly.type
_entity_poly.pdbx_seq_one_letter_code
_entity_poly.pdbx_strand_id
1 'polypeptide(L)'
;MKKLIIPIGALLFSGVVQAQLSTAENYVYTKTYLDYDGTTPTKTSETVQYFDGLGRPKQIVNIKASPLNKDVVTKIEYDGFGRQTLDYLPVPQTGTMNGGIYTDPLANVTSTPYGSEKIYAEKQLENSPLDRILSQKQVGIAWNDKPVQFGYDANINGEVIKYTTTTTWENGATKSTIEYGGSYSVGQLYKNTVTDEDGNKTIEFKNGEGQVVLVRKMLNATESADTYYVYNEYNQLAWVIPPLLSKKQTWGWDDQQALSYEYRYDSKGRLVEKRLPGKDWEYMVYDKADRLVLTQDANLRLGNKWLFNKYDKFGRIIYTGIAVDSGSRDVVQGWILFTYGVNTEVSGSYTQSSMQIPYGNTAYPQNIESILTVNFYDAYPSGTPTFTPTIPNQSAVLTDNMSSELNTKGLPLASYVKNIEDDNWTKNYTYYDTRGRVIATHSINHLGGYTQTESKLDFAGLAQQTVTRHKRLSSDTERMITETFEYDNQNRLKVHKHKVDNNPQEEILVQNEYNELSQLITKKVGGSSLGSGLQEVNYAYNIRGWMTQINDPVNLGINDLFGYKINYNLVEGMENPHSDYMDLKVKPKFNGNIAETSWKTATTPNDNLRRYGYVYDGLNRLQAGFYQKDNNPSAREYFEKIDYDLNGNITHLQRSGALLQNYSITEAFDDLTYHYENNNSSNRLSTVTDASVNYGGYPETAGNTIPYDLNGNMTSHEDKGILGITYNFLNLPSYLLFNAGLPRRNGILRNNTSYLYRADGVKLKKTYKFAPYDPFGTATELSTETTEYLDGFQYSGGLQNGPKGSTLFRTNLAFYPTSEGYYDFIENRYIYNYTDHLGNVRLSYFKNGSEMKVLEENNYYPFGLKHDGYNPTFGNLAYQYKYNGKELQADSGMYDYGARFYMPDIGRWGVVDPLAEKMTRHSPYNYAFNNPIRFIDPDGREGTGWIHQKYENGQQNLIYRADINTTQEAMDAGYTNVYGVSSTGEVTDRTNGNVHYSLNEDGTFTNTESGESSAGAATTNGGIYITGRGGFDLTKYLSNLGNEGGDFYTNLGGAAPLNLNNPFFRGGIDKIVSLDGFMGGMVNSLSRGNDLKDLMSYRVDITSLADLAYSALTGKSKMPDSIEVTQTIWNQDASKLIDSVLKYQYTDEGIHRFYNNTSPKVDSISNSRLHNWAVKKYGKK
;
A
#
# COMPACT_ATOMS: atom_id res chain seq x y z
N MET A 1 -81.55 2.64 -39.48
CA MET A 1 -80.66 3.15 -40.54
C MET A 1 -79.47 3.81 -39.85
N LYS A 2 -78.19 3.60 -40.21
CA LYS A 2 -77.59 2.79 -41.30
C LYS A 2 -76.45 1.91 -40.75
N LYS A 3 -76.17 0.78 -41.42
CA LYS A 3 -74.85 0.13 -41.32
C LYS A 3 -73.83 0.95 -42.11
N LEU A 4 -72.61 1.05 -41.60
CA LEU A 4 -71.37 1.15 -42.39
C LEU A 4 -70.30 0.29 -41.69
N ILE A 5 -69.38 -0.26 -42.46
CA ILE A 5 -68.55 -1.43 -42.12
C ILE A 5 -67.14 -1.22 -42.69
N ILE A 6 -66.09 -1.63 -41.94
CA ILE A 6 -64.69 -1.86 -42.38
C ILE A 6 -63.84 -0.59 -42.72
N PRO A 7 -62.52 -0.52 -42.40
CA PRO A 7 -61.79 -1.06 -41.22
C PRO A 7 -60.70 -0.10 -40.66
N ILE A 8 -60.27 -0.22 -39.39
CA ILE A 8 -58.92 0.23 -38.96
C ILE A 8 -58.28 -0.81 -38.03
N GLY A 9 -57.89 -1.94 -38.60
CA GLY A 9 -56.84 -2.79 -38.03
C GLY A 9 -55.51 -2.38 -38.65
N ALA A 10 -54.78 -1.45 -38.03
CA ALA A 10 -53.44 -1.03 -38.48
C ALA A 10 -52.59 -0.23 -37.46
N LEU A 11 -53.19 0.42 -36.45
CA LEU A 11 -52.56 1.62 -35.84
C LEU A 11 -52.28 1.58 -34.32
N LEU A 12 -52.47 0.45 -33.62
CA LEU A 12 -52.16 0.31 -32.18
C LEU A 12 -51.49 -1.02 -31.81
N PHE A 13 -50.60 -1.53 -32.69
CA PHE A 13 -49.63 -2.59 -32.37
C PHE A 13 -48.19 -2.08 -32.54
N SER A 14 -47.84 -1.06 -31.74
CA SER A 14 -46.46 -0.75 -31.38
C SER A 14 -46.28 -0.91 -29.86
N GLY A 15 -46.75 -2.04 -29.34
CA GLY A 15 -46.35 -2.50 -28.01
C GLY A 15 -44.84 -2.76 -28.04
N VAL A 16 -44.10 -2.18 -27.10
CA VAL A 16 -42.67 -2.40 -26.97
C VAL A 16 -42.45 -3.85 -26.52
N VAL A 17 -42.24 -4.75 -27.49
CA VAL A 17 -41.74 -6.09 -27.20
C VAL A 17 -40.30 -5.94 -26.78
N GLN A 18 -40.05 -5.86 -25.46
CA GLN A 18 -38.72 -6.18 -24.95
C GLN A 18 -38.49 -7.66 -25.25
N ALA A 19 -37.57 -7.94 -26.18
CA ALA A 19 -37.16 -9.31 -26.47
C ALA A 19 -36.44 -9.85 -25.23
N GLN A 20 -37.04 -10.86 -24.58
CA GLN A 20 -36.35 -11.62 -23.54
C GLN A 20 -35.12 -12.30 -24.15
N LEU A 21 -33.98 -12.24 -23.48
CA LEU A 21 -32.72 -12.84 -23.97
C LEU A 21 -32.80 -14.36 -24.08
N SER A 22 -33.64 -14.98 -23.24
CA SER A 22 -34.13 -16.35 -23.40
C SER A 22 -35.61 -16.41 -23.08
N THR A 23 -36.34 -17.24 -23.82
CA THR A 23 -37.76 -17.57 -23.56
C THR A 23 -37.94 -18.89 -22.82
N ALA A 24 -36.84 -19.58 -22.51
CA ALA A 24 -36.83 -20.92 -21.91
C ALA A 24 -35.98 -21.03 -20.63
N GLU A 25 -35.30 -19.95 -20.23
CA GLU A 25 -34.33 -19.96 -19.12
C GLU A 25 -34.51 -18.74 -18.22
N ASN A 26 -34.40 -18.95 -16.91
CA ASN A 26 -34.37 -17.86 -15.92
C ASN A 26 -32.99 -17.19 -15.94
N TYR A 27 -32.96 -15.86 -15.91
CA TYR A 27 -31.72 -15.09 -15.89
C TYR A 27 -31.87 -13.75 -15.16
N VAL A 28 -30.76 -13.26 -14.61
CA VAL A 28 -30.56 -11.87 -14.20
C VAL A 28 -29.63 -11.22 -15.22
N TYR A 29 -29.97 -10.00 -15.67
CA TYR A 29 -29.16 -9.22 -16.61
C TYR A 29 -28.79 -7.88 -15.99
N THR A 30 -27.50 -7.63 -15.88
CA THR A 30 -26.92 -6.40 -15.36
C THR A 30 -26.24 -5.64 -16.50
N LYS A 31 -26.52 -4.35 -16.61
CA LYS A 31 -25.92 -3.45 -17.61
C LYS A 31 -25.45 -2.17 -16.95
N THR A 32 -24.14 -1.98 -16.91
CA THR A 32 -23.49 -0.78 -16.38
C THR A 32 -23.05 0.11 -17.54
N TYR A 33 -23.44 1.38 -17.51
CA TYR A 33 -23.06 2.36 -18.52
C TYR A 33 -21.66 2.89 -18.20
N LEU A 34 -20.72 2.71 -19.13
CA LEU A 34 -19.34 3.20 -18.99
C LEU A 34 -19.19 4.60 -19.62
N ASP A 35 -20.06 4.93 -20.57
CA ASP A 35 -20.33 6.28 -21.04
C ASP A 35 -21.84 6.60 -21.02
N TYR A 36 -22.20 7.87 -21.06
CA TYR A 36 -23.59 8.30 -21.28
C TYR A 36 -23.62 9.76 -21.72
N ASP A 37 -24.26 10.04 -22.85
CA ASP A 37 -24.40 11.39 -23.43
C ASP A 37 -25.78 12.03 -23.17
N GLY A 38 -26.66 11.34 -22.45
CA GLY A 38 -28.05 11.74 -22.24
C GLY A 38 -29.06 11.01 -23.13
N THR A 39 -28.62 10.28 -24.16
CA THR A 39 -29.47 9.59 -25.12
C THR A 39 -29.24 8.08 -25.16
N THR A 40 -28.01 7.63 -25.42
CA THR A 40 -27.64 6.20 -25.47
C THR A 40 -26.17 6.00 -25.11
N PRO A 41 -25.81 5.00 -24.29
CA PRO A 41 -24.40 4.65 -24.06
C PRO A 41 -23.79 4.02 -25.33
N THR A 42 -22.53 4.32 -25.63
CA THR A 42 -21.72 3.67 -26.67
C THR A 42 -20.73 2.65 -26.10
N LYS A 43 -20.46 2.70 -24.78
CA LYS A 43 -19.64 1.77 -24.00
C LYS A 43 -20.42 1.25 -22.79
N THR A 44 -20.48 -0.07 -22.65
CA THR A 44 -21.24 -0.75 -21.60
C THR A 44 -20.50 -1.99 -21.11
N SER A 45 -20.59 -2.25 -19.81
CA SER A 45 -20.27 -3.55 -19.22
C SER A 45 -21.58 -4.29 -18.97
N GLU A 46 -21.67 -5.54 -19.42
CA GLU A 46 -22.91 -6.30 -19.49
C GLU A 46 -22.69 -7.75 -19.08
N THR A 47 -23.51 -8.24 -18.15
CA THR A 47 -23.43 -9.60 -17.64
C THR A 47 -24.82 -10.23 -17.58
N VAL A 48 -24.93 -11.48 -18.05
CA VAL A 48 -26.12 -12.32 -17.86
C VAL A 48 -25.76 -13.51 -16.97
N GLN A 49 -26.48 -13.68 -15.87
CA GLN A 49 -26.37 -14.87 -15.02
C GLN A 49 -27.60 -15.75 -15.24
N TYR A 50 -27.39 -16.95 -15.76
CA TYR A 50 -28.43 -17.96 -15.98
C TYR A 50 -28.56 -18.90 -14.80
N PHE A 51 -29.78 -19.33 -14.51
CA PHE A 51 -30.11 -20.20 -13.38
C PHE A 51 -30.65 -21.56 -13.84
N ASP A 52 -30.50 -22.58 -13.00
CA ASP A 52 -31.16 -23.87 -13.17
C ASP A 52 -32.59 -23.87 -12.61
N GLY A 53 -33.27 -25.02 -12.72
CA GLY A 53 -34.65 -25.18 -12.22
C GLY A 53 -34.81 -25.13 -10.69
N LEU A 54 -33.73 -24.94 -9.93
CA LEU A 54 -33.71 -24.75 -8.48
C LEU A 54 -33.25 -23.32 -8.10
N GLY A 55 -33.12 -22.41 -9.06
CA GLY A 55 -32.69 -21.03 -8.82
C GLY A 55 -31.19 -20.89 -8.53
N ARG A 56 -30.36 -21.88 -8.91
CA ARG A 56 -28.90 -21.83 -8.70
C ARG A 56 -28.18 -21.38 -9.98
N PRO A 57 -27.17 -20.50 -9.92
CA PRO A 57 -26.41 -20.08 -11.10
C PRO A 57 -25.78 -21.27 -11.84
N LYS A 58 -25.99 -21.39 -13.16
CA LYS A 58 -25.39 -22.44 -14.01
C LYS A 58 -24.44 -21.90 -15.08
N GLN A 59 -24.57 -20.63 -15.44
CA GLN A 59 -23.69 -19.98 -16.41
C GLN A 59 -23.68 -18.46 -16.17
N ILE A 60 -22.50 -17.85 -16.30
CA ILE A 60 -22.33 -16.40 -16.33
C ILE A 60 -21.76 -16.03 -17.70
N VAL A 61 -22.40 -15.10 -18.41
CA VAL A 61 -22.00 -14.61 -19.72
C VAL A 61 -21.68 -13.12 -19.60
N ASN A 62 -20.40 -12.76 -19.68
CA ASN A 62 -19.97 -11.36 -19.78
C ASN A 62 -19.95 -10.96 -21.27
N ILE A 63 -20.90 -10.13 -21.67
CA ILE A 63 -21.20 -9.82 -23.08
C ILE A 63 -20.08 -8.93 -23.65
N LYS A 64 -19.48 -9.35 -24.76
CA LYS A 64 -18.42 -8.59 -25.48
C LYS A 64 -17.27 -8.13 -24.58
N ALA A 65 -17.00 -8.86 -23.51
CA ALA A 65 -16.03 -8.49 -22.50
C ALA A 65 -14.58 -8.69 -22.94
N SER A 66 -14.29 -9.51 -23.96
CA SER A 66 -12.90 -9.66 -24.47
C SER A 66 -12.44 -8.43 -25.30
N PRO A 67 -11.13 -8.21 -25.51
CA PRO A 67 -10.62 -7.15 -26.40
C PRO A 67 -11.12 -7.25 -27.85
N LEU A 68 -11.40 -8.46 -28.35
CA LEU A 68 -12.01 -8.66 -29.68
C LEU A 68 -13.55 -8.65 -29.65
N ASN A 69 -14.19 -8.13 -28.58
CA ASN A 69 -15.64 -8.04 -28.42
C ASN A 69 -16.37 -9.39 -28.45
N LYS A 70 -15.76 -10.42 -27.86
CA LYS A 70 -16.37 -11.74 -27.70
C LYS A 70 -16.93 -11.90 -26.29
N ASP A 71 -17.92 -12.77 -26.15
CA ASP A 71 -18.47 -13.07 -24.83
C ASP A 71 -17.47 -13.93 -24.04
N VAL A 72 -17.33 -13.66 -22.75
CA VAL A 72 -16.50 -14.46 -21.83
C VAL A 72 -17.42 -15.18 -20.85
N VAL A 73 -17.39 -16.52 -20.88
CA VAL A 73 -18.40 -17.36 -20.25
C VAL A 73 -17.81 -18.23 -19.15
N THR A 74 -18.36 -18.15 -17.95
CA THR A 74 -18.02 -19.04 -16.82
C THR A 74 -19.11 -20.09 -16.67
N LYS A 75 -18.74 -21.36 -16.75
CA LYS A 75 -19.63 -22.50 -16.47
C LYS A 75 -19.70 -22.72 -14.95
N ILE A 76 -20.90 -22.96 -14.43
CA ILE A 76 -21.10 -23.41 -13.05
C ILE A 76 -21.84 -24.75 -13.12
N GLU A 77 -21.38 -25.74 -12.37
CA GLU A 77 -22.03 -27.05 -12.27
C GLU A 77 -22.12 -27.48 -10.81
N TYR A 78 -23.05 -28.40 -10.51
CA TYR A 78 -23.28 -28.91 -9.17
C TYR A 78 -23.31 -30.45 -9.20
N ASP A 79 -22.80 -31.08 -8.14
CA ASP A 79 -22.97 -32.50 -7.90
C ASP A 79 -24.44 -32.88 -7.58
N GLY A 80 -24.69 -34.18 -7.38
CA GLY A 80 -26.02 -34.69 -7.05
C GLY A 80 -26.60 -34.21 -5.72
N PHE A 81 -25.82 -33.54 -4.87
CA PHE A 81 -26.24 -32.92 -3.61
C PHE A 81 -26.39 -31.39 -3.72
N GLY A 82 -26.08 -30.81 -4.88
CA GLY A 82 -26.16 -29.36 -5.11
C GLY A 82 -24.90 -28.59 -4.75
N ARG A 83 -23.73 -29.24 -4.74
CA ARG A 83 -22.43 -28.66 -4.40
C ARG A 83 -21.57 -28.61 -5.68
N GLN A 84 -21.17 -27.42 -6.11
CA GLN A 84 -20.18 -27.19 -7.17
C GLN A 84 -18.79 -27.66 -6.74
N THR A 85 -18.47 -28.92 -7.02
CA THR A 85 -17.16 -29.48 -6.74
C THR A 85 -16.08 -28.94 -7.69
N LEU A 86 -16.45 -28.40 -8.86
CA LEU A 86 -15.51 -27.84 -9.84
C LEU A 86 -15.68 -26.32 -10.03
N ASP A 87 -14.57 -25.58 -10.04
CA ASP A 87 -14.55 -24.14 -10.30
C ASP A 87 -13.84 -23.86 -11.63
N TYR A 88 -14.62 -23.54 -12.66
CA TYR A 88 -14.10 -23.33 -14.01
C TYR A 88 -13.54 -21.92 -14.20
N LEU A 89 -12.42 -21.84 -14.92
CA LEU A 89 -11.92 -20.58 -15.45
C LEU A 89 -12.86 -20.02 -16.54
N PRO A 90 -12.96 -18.68 -16.70
CA PRO A 90 -13.80 -18.07 -17.72
C PRO A 90 -13.28 -18.37 -19.14
N VAL A 91 -14.16 -18.80 -20.05
CA VAL A 91 -13.82 -19.20 -21.43
C VAL A 91 -14.32 -18.13 -22.42
N PRO A 92 -13.42 -17.39 -23.09
CA PRO A 92 -13.76 -16.57 -24.24
C PRO A 92 -14.33 -17.42 -25.38
N GLN A 93 -15.46 -16.99 -25.93
CA GLN A 93 -16.18 -17.69 -26.98
C GLN A 93 -15.69 -17.28 -28.37
N THR A 94 -16.13 -17.94 -29.45
CA THR A 94 -15.76 -17.59 -30.84
C THR A 94 -16.33 -16.25 -31.33
N GLY A 95 -17.32 -15.70 -30.63
CA GLY A 95 -17.98 -14.45 -30.94
C GLY A 95 -18.89 -14.01 -29.80
N THR A 96 -20.02 -13.39 -30.13
CA THR A 96 -21.03 -12.94 -29.15
C THR A 96 -22.41 -13.51 -29.50
N MET A 97 -23.12 -13.98 -28.48
CA MET A 97 -24.56 -14.30 -28.54
C MET A 97 -25.40 -13.14 -27.97
N ASN A 98 -24.79 -11.97 -27.70
CA ASN A 98 -25.39 -10.81 -27.05
C ASN A 98 -26.12 -11.20 -25.75
N GLY A 99 -25.48 -12.04 -24.94
CA GLY A 99 -26.03 -12.50 -23.66
C GLY A 99 -26.85 -13.79 -23.71
N GLY A 100 -27.09 -14.36 -24.90
CA GLY A 100 -27.72 -15.68 -25.02
C GLY A 100 -26.90 -16.81 -24.38
N ILE A 101 -27.59 -17.84 -23.86
CA ILE A 101 -26.97 -18.99 -23.19
C ILE A 101 -26.19 -19.88 -24.18
N TYR A 102 -25.00 -20.31 -23.78
CA TYR A 102 -24.16 -21.23 -24.52
C TYR A 102 -24.44 -22.67 -24.09
N THR A 103 -24.78 -23.56 -25.03
CA THR A 103 -25.08 -24.98 -24.78
C THR A 103 -23.84 -25.80 -24.45
N ASP A 104 -22.71 -25.48 -25.09
CA ASP A 104 -21.38 -26.01 -24.77
C ASP A 104 -20.40 -24.83 -24.59
N PRO A 105 -20.34 -24.23 -23.39
CA PRO A 105 -19.44 -23.10 -23.13
C PRO A 105 -17.96 -23.50 -23.09
N LEU A 106 -17.65 -24.79 -23.06
CA LEU A 106 -16.28 -25.30 -22.95
C LEU A 106 -15.68 -25.73 -24.30
N ALA A 107 -16.48 -25.82 -25.36
CA ALA A 107 -16.03 -26.17 -26.72
C ALA A 107 -14.84 -25.33 -27.22
N ASN A 108 -14.74 -24.08 -26.77
CA ASN A 108 -13.75 -23.12 -27.26
C ASN A 108 -12.42 -23.13 -26.49
N VAL A 109 -12.27 -23.94 -25.42
CA VAL A 109 -11.10 -23.92 -24.51
C VAL A 109 -9.76 -24.05 -25.25
N THR A 110 -9.66 -24.94 -26.24
CA THR A 110 -8.42 -25.13 -27.02
C THR A 110 -8.04 -23.96 -27.92
N SER A 111 -8.94 -22.99 -28.09
CA SER A 111 -8.70 -21.74 -28.84
C SER A 111 -8.43 -20.52 -27.93
N THR A 112 -8.47 -20.71 -26.62
CA THR A 112 -8.10 -19.70 -25.61
C THR A 112 -6.62 -19.83 -25.22
N PRO A 113 -6.07 -18.90 -24.43
CA PRO A 113 -4.73 -19.05 -23.83
C PRO A 113 -4.53 -20.32 -22.98
N TYR A 114 -5.60 -21.06 -22.64
CA TYR A 114 -5.51 -22.30 -21.87
C TYR A 114 -5.05 -23.52 -22.68
N GLY A 115 -5.24 -23.54 -24.01
CA GLY A 115 -4.86 -24.66 -24.85
C GLY A 115 -5.45 -26.00 -24.37
N SER A 116 -4.59 -26.96 -24.00
CA SER A 116 -4.98 -28.29 -23.51
C SER A 116 -4.95 -28.45 -21.98
N GLU A 117 -4.88 -27.36 -21.22
CA GLU A 117 -4.75 -27.39 -19.76
C GLU A 117 -6.02 -27.81 -19.00
N LYS A 118 -5.86 -28.18 -17.72
CA LYS A 118 -6.97 -28.38 -16.80
C LYS A 118 -7.54 -27.02 -16.36
N ILE A 119 -8.65 -26.58 -16.97
CA ILE A 119 -9.24 -25.26 -16.72
C ILE A 119 -10.15 -25.16 -15.47
N TYR A 120 -10.03 -26.07 -14.50
CA TYR A 120 -10.86 -26.03 -13.29
C TYR A 120 -10.10 -26.47 -12.04
N ALA A 121 -10.39 -25.82 -10.91
CA ALA A 121 -10.07 -26.32 -9.58
C ALA A 121 -11.10 -27.39 -9.17
N GLU A 122 -10.70 -28.34 -8.33
CA GLU A 122 -11.48 -29.54 -8.00
C GLU A 122 -11.48 -29.81 -6.50
N LYS A 123 -12.67 -29.83 -5.89
CA LYS A 123 -12.94 -30.13 -4.47
C LYS A 123 -13.22 -31.61 -4.27
N GLN A 124 -12.47 -32.22 -3.36
CA GLN A 124 -12.93 -33.39 -2.65
C GLN A 124 -13.56 -32.95 -1.33
N LEU A 125 -14.88 -33.10 -1.21
CA LEU A 125 -15.62 -32.81 0.01
C LEU A 125 -15.76 -34.06 0.89
N GLU A 126 -15.89 -33.84 2.19
CA GLU A 126 -16.29 -34.85 3.17
C GLU A 126 -17.70 -35.34 2.87
N ASN A 127 -17.95 -36.64 3.03
CA ASN A 127 -19.30 -37.21 2.96
C ASN A 127 -20.05 -37.01 4.29
N SER A 128 -20.21 -35.75 4.71
CA SER A 128 -20.91 -35.34 5.92
C SER A 128 -21.80 -34.12 5.66
N PRO A 129 -22.81 -33.83 6.50
CA PRO A 129 -23.62 -32.61 6.39
C PRO A 129 -22.85 -31.29 6.62
N LEU A 130 -21.55 -31.34 6.94
CA LEU A 130 -20.70 -30.17 7.10
C LEU A 130 -20.02 -29.73 5.80
N ASP A 131 -20.04 -30.56 4.75
CA ASP A 131 -19.43 -30.30 3.43
C ASP A 131 -17.98 -29.78 3.49
N ARG A 132 -17.21 -30.23 4.49
CA ARG A 132 -15.83 -29.77 4.70
C ARG A 132 -14.94 -30.23 3.56
N ILE A 133 -14.02 -29.38 3.12
CA ILE A 133 -13.06 -29.70 2.06
C ILE A 133 -11.99 -30.64 2.65
N LEU A 134 -11.79 -31.82 2.06
CA LEU A 134 -10.71 -32.74 2.46
C LEU A 134 -9.46 -32.52 1.60
N SER A 135 -9.65 -32.32 0.30
CA SER A 135 -8.54 -32.04 -0.61
C SER A 135 -8.94 -31.21 -1.82
N GLN A 136 -7.92 -30.70 -2.47
CA GLN A 136 -8.06 -29.78 -3.58
C GLN A 136 -7.01 -29.99 -4.64
N LYS A 137 -7.41 -30.02 -5.91
CA LYS A 137 -6.49 -29.84 -7.04
C LYS A 137 -6.72 -28.49 -7.71
N GLN A 138 -5.65 -27.82 -8.11
CA GLN A 138 -5.73 -26.54 -8.83
C GLN A 138 -5.97 -26.71 -10.31
N VAL A 139 -6.26 -25.58 -10.95
CA VAL A 139 -6.16 -25.44 -12.41
C VAL A 139 -4.73 -25.75 -12.87
N GLY A 140 -4.62 -26.32 -14.06
CA GLY A 140 -3.38 -26.77 -14.69
C GLY A 140 -3.06 -28.25 -14.44
N ILE A 141 -2.60 -28.94 -15.49
CA ILE A 141 -2.22 -30.35 -15.47
C ILE A 141 -1.12 -30.59 -14.43
N ALA A 142 -0.15 -29.67 -14.33
CA ALA A 142 0.97 -29.77 -13.40
C ALA A 142 0.54 -29.80 -11.91
N TRP A 143 -0.64 -29.28 -11.56
CA TRP A 143 -1.17 -29.28 -10.19
C TRP A 143 -2.10 -30.47 -9.88
N ASN A 144 -2.41 -31.33 -10.85
CA ASN A 144 -3.38 -32.40 -10.68
C ASN A 144 -2.95 -33.46 -9.62
N ASP A 145 -1.63 -33.66 -9.47
CA ASP A 145 -1.05 -34.57 -8.48
C ASP A 145 -0.32 -33.80 -7.36
N LYS A 146 -0.61 -32.49 -7.24
CA LYS A 146 -0.11 -31.58 -6.20
C LYS A 146 -1.26 -30.96 -5.40
N PRO A 147 -2.13 -31.78 -4.79
CA PRO A 147 -3.29 -31.24 -4.12
C PRO A 147 -2.97 -30.62 -2.77
N VAL A 148 -3.59 -29.47 -2.47
CA VAL A 148 -3.71 -28.97 -1.09
C VAL A 148 -4.54 -29.99 -0.29
N GLN A 149 -4.11 -30.30 0.93
CA GLN A 149 -4.79 -31.22 1.85
C GLN A 149 -5.27 -30.50 3.10
N PHE A 150 -6.46 -30.87 3.58
CA PHE A 150 -7.09 -30.32 4.77
C PHE A 150 -7.39 -31.44 5.77
N GLY A 151 -6.95 -31.27 7.01
CA GLY A 151 -7.21 -32.19 8.12
C GLY A 151 -8.04 -31.50 9.21
N TYR A 152 -9.04 -32.20 9.74
CA TYR A 152 -9.89 -31.70 10.82
C TYR A 152 -9.91 -32.71 11.96
N ASP A 153 -9.06 -32.46 12.94
CA ASP A 153 -8.88 -33.29 14.13
C ASP A 153 -9.30 -32.50 15.39
N ALA A 154 -9.11 -33.13 16.55
CA ALA A 154 -8.98 -32.41 17.82
C ALA A 154 -7.57 -32.63 18.38
N ASN A 155 -7.13 -31.76 19.30
CA ASN A 155 -5.79 -31.89 19.88
C ASN A 155 -5.62 -33.21 20.67
N ILE A 156 -4.40 -33.75 20.67
CA ILE A 156 -4.01 -34.86 21.54
C ILE A 156 -3.37 -34.37 22.84
N ASN A 157 -3.16 -35.28 23.78
CA ASN A 157 -2.59 -34.98 25.10
C ASN A 157 -1.16 -34.45 24.96
N GLY A 158 -0.87 -33.30 25.57
CA GLY A 158 0.47 -32.69 25.55
C GLY A 158 0.86 -31.98 24.25
N GLU A 159 -0.03 -31.89 23.24
CA GLU A 159 0.28 -31.32 21.93
C GLU A 159 0.39 -29.78 21.91
N VAL A 160 -0.39 -29.12 22.78
CA VAL A 160 -0.54 -27.67 22.86
C VAL A 160 -0.36 -27.24 24.31
N ILE A 161 0.59 -26.34 24.55
CA ILE A 161 0.79 -25.73 25.87
C ILE A 161 -0.42 -24.85 26.20
N LYS A 162 -0.92 -24.96 27.43
CA LYS A 162 -1.97 -24.09 27.95
C LYS A 162 -1.32 -22.96 28.73
N TYR A 163 -1.22 -21.79 28.12
CA TYR A 163 -0.96 -20.56 28.86
C TYR A 163 -2.25 -20.08 29.52
N THR A 164 -2.16 -19.64 30.77
CA THR A 164 -3.25 -19.00 31.51
C THR A 164 -2.80 -17.62 31.98
N THR A 165 -3.77 -16.74 32.23
CA THR A 165 -3.52 -15.42 32.81
C THR A 165 -4.09 -15.32 34.22
N THR A 166 -3.48 -14.45 35.03
CA THR A 166 -4.13 -13.84 36.19
C THR A 166 -4.23 -12.34 35.92
N THR A 167 -5.46 -11.83 35.75
CA THR A 167 -5.69 -10.42 35.41
C THR A 167 -6.03 -9.57 36.62
N THR A 168 -5.26 -8.50 36.79
CA THR A 168 -5.49 -7.42 37.75
C THR A 168 -5.86 -6.14 37.01
N TRP A 169 -6.32 -5.11 37.75
CA TRP A 169 -6.54 -3.78 37.21
C TRP A 169 -5.48 -2.82 37.77
N GLU A 170 -4.69 -2.21 36.90
CA GLU A 170 -3.68 -1.20 37.24
C GLU A 170 -3.97 0.05 36.40
N ASN A 171 -4.05 1.22 37.05
CA ASN A 171 -4.24 2.52 36.39
C ASN A 171 -5.40 2.50 35.36
N GLY A 172 -6.54 1.91 35.73
CA GLY A 172 -7.73 1.82 34.88
C GLY A 172 -7.58 0.94 33.62
N ALA A 173 -6.57 0.08 33.54
CA ALA A 173 -6.39 -0.92 32.48
C ALA A 173 -6.17 -2.33 33.05
N THR A 174 -6.45 -3.35 32.23
CA THR A 174 -6.12 -4.74 32.55
C THR A 174 -4.61 -4.96 32.57
N LYS A 175 -4.12 -5.76 33.51
CA LYS A 175 -2.74 -6.23 33.60
C LYS A 175 -2.75 -7.71 33.89
N SER A 176 -2.42 -8.49 32.85
CA SER A 176 -2.51 -9.94 32.84
C SER A 176 -1.11 -10.54 32.96
N THR A 177 -0.82 -11.35 33.98
CA THR A 177 0.40 -12.19 33.98
C THR A 177 0.26 -13.33 32.96
N ILE A 178 1.37 -13.96 32.56
CA ILE A 178 1.34 -15.26 31.86
C ILE A 178 1.84 -16.33 32.82
N GLU A 179 1.10 -17.44 32.91
CA GLU A 179 1.45 -18.60 33.71
C GLU A 179 1.38 -19.88 32.86
N TYR A 180 2.24 -20.86 33.17
CA TYR A 180 2.20 -22.17 32.53
C TYR A 180 1.12 -23.03 33.19
N GLY A 181 -0.04 -23.13 32.54
CA GLY A 181 -1.20 -23.92 32.97
C GLY A 181 -1.14 -25.40 32.53
N GLY A 182 0.03 -25.93 32.19
CA GLY A 182 0.20 -27.29 31.67
C GLY A 182 -0.04 -27.39 30.17
N SER A 183 -0.78 -28.42 29.74
CA SER A 183 -1.19 -28.64 28.36
C SER A 183 -2.69 -28.85 28.27
N TYR A 184 -3.29 -28.57 27.11
CA TYR A 184 -4.68 -28.93 26.86
C TYR A 184 -4.87 -30.45 26.85
N SER A 185 -5.96 -30.91 27.47
CA SER A 185 -6.37 -32.33 27.46
C SER A 185 -6.85 -32.74 26.07
N VAL A 186 -6.90 -34.05 25.80
CA VAL A 186 -7.43 -34.61 24.54
C VAL A 186 -8.82 -34.04 24.23
N GLY A 187 -9.03 -33.57 23.01
CA GLY A 187 -10.35 -33.17 22.53
C GLY A 187 -10.84 -31.79 22.98
N GLN A 188 -9.99 -30.94 23.58
CA GLN A 188 -10.38 -29.61 24.06
C GLN A 188 -10.27 -28.50 23.01
N LEU A 189 -9.45 -28.70 21.98
CA LEU A 189 -9.21 -27.76 20.90
C LEU A 189 -9.55 -28.41 19.56
N TYR A 190 -10.21 -27.66 18.68
CA TYR A 190 -10.26 -27.98 17.26
C TYR A 190 -8.87 -27.84 16.66
N LYS A 191 -8.45 -28.79 15.82
CA LYS A 191 -7.16 -28.82 15.15
C LYS A 191 -7.39 -28.86 13.64
N ASN A 192 -7.18 -27.72 13.00
CA ASN A 192 -7.28 -27.57 11.55
C ASN A 192 -5.87 -27.63 10.96
N THR A 193 -5.59 -28.61 10.10
CA THR A 193 -4.30 -28.76 9.42
C THR A 193 -4.47 -28.43 7.94
N VAL A 194 -3.55 -27.64 7.38
CA VAL A 194 -3.44 -27.42 5.92
C VAL A 194 -2.05 -27.83 5.47
N THR A 195 -1.99 -28.61 4.39
CA THR A 195 -0.74 -28.93 3.68
C THR A 195 -0.81 -28.29 2.29
N ASP A 196 0.15 -27.43 1.96
CA ASP A 196 0.22 -26.76 0.64
C ASP A 196 0.67 -27.72 -0.48
N GLU A 197 0.65 -27.24 -1.73
CA GLU A 197 1.01 -28.06 -2.91
C GLU A 197 2.47 -28.57 -2.91
N ASP A 198 3.35 -27.98 -2.09
CA ASP A 198 4.76 -28.35 -1.93
C ASP A 198 5.01 -29.22 -0.68
N GLY A 199 3.98 -29.48 0.13
CA GLY A 199 4.03 -30.35 1.32
C GLY A 199 4.27 -29.63 2.65
N ASN A 200 4.33 -28.29 2.66
CA ASN A 200 4.53 -27.50 3.88
C ASN A 200 3.24 -27.49 4.71
N LYS A 201 3.36 -27.59 6.04
CA LYS A 201 2.19 -27.77 6.93
C LYS A 201 2.00 -26.60 7.88
N THR A 202 0.79 -26.08 7.90
CA THR A 202 0.29 -25.16 8.94
C THR A 202 -0.84 -25.84 9.73
N ILE A 203 -0.83 -25.66 11.05
CA ILE A 203 -1.81 -26.23 11.97
C ILE A 203 -2.35 -25.10 12.85
N GLU A 204 -3.64 -24.83 12.74
CA GLU A 204 -4.38 -23.89 13.59
C GLU A 204 -5.09 -24.67 14.70
N PHE A 205 -4.94 -24.22 15.95
CA PHE A 205 -5.69 -24.73 17.08
C PHE A 205 -6.66 -23.67 17.60
N LYS A 206 -7.94 -24.05 17.74
CA LYS A 206 -9.01 -23.18 18.25
C LYS A 206 -9.68 -23.76 19.49
N ASN A 207 -10.00 -22.91 20.47
CA ASN A 207 -10.78 -23.32 21.63
C ASN A 207 -12.29 -23.44 21.30
N GLY A 208 -13.10 -23.84 22.28
CA GLY A 208 -14.55 -23.98 22.14
C GLY A 208 -15.31 -22.68 21.81
N GLU A 209 -14.68 -21.51 21.97
CA GLU A 209 -15.24 -20.20 21.64
C GLU A 209 -14.82 -19.72 20.23
N GLY A 210 -14.02 -20.52 19.51
CA GLY A 210 -13.51 -20.19 18.17
C GLY A 210 -12.26 -19.31 18.16
N GLN A 211 -11.73 -18.92 19.33
CA GLN A 211 -10.47 -18.18 19.44
C GLN A 211 -9.29 -19.08 19.03
N VAL A 212 -8.40 -18.57 18.19
CA VAL A 212 -7.12 -19.22 17.85
C VAL A 212 -6.22 -19.17 19.07
N VAL A 213 -5.77 -20.30 19.59
CA VAL A 213 -4.84 -20.35 20.75
C VAL A 213 -3.39 -20.62 20.34
N LEU A 214 -3.19 -21.29 19.20
CA LEU A 214 -1.89 -21.58 18.62
C LEU A 214 -2.00 -21.65 17.09
N VAL A 215 -1.08 -20.98 16.39
CA VAL A 215 -0.74 -21.29 15.00
C VAL A 215 0.65 -21.92 14.98
N ARG A 216 0.73 -23.16 14.49
CA ARG A 216 1.95 -23.97 14.39
C ARG A 216 2.31 -24.17 12.92
N LYS A 217 3.50 -23.77 12.51
CA LYS A 217 4.04 -24.05 11.16
C LYS A 217 5.21 -25.00 11.23
N MET A 218 5.17 -26.07 10.44
CA MET A 218 6.19 -27.12 10.46
C MET A 218 7.38 -26.73 9.57
N LEU A 219 8.59 -26.68 10.14
CA LEU A 219 9.83 -26.54 9.36
C LEU A 219 10.22 -27.88 8.71
N ASN A 220 9.99 -28.97 9.46
CA ASN A 220 10.26 -30.35 9.08
C ASN A 220 9.37 -31.28 9.92
N ALA A 221 9.62 -32.60 9.90
CA ALA A 221 8.81 -33.58 10.61
C ALA A 221 8.86 -33.46 12.16
N THR A 222 9.87 -32.79 12.71
CA THR A 222 10.16 -32.72 14.16
C THR A 222 10.22 -31.31 14.72
N GLU A 223 10.26 -30.29 13.87
CA GLU A 223 10.47 -28.90 14.25
C GLU A 223 9.34 -28.01 13.73
N SER A 224 8.88 -27.10 14.59
CA SER A 224 7.84 -26.14 14.29
C SER A 224 8.13 -24.76 14.87
N ALA A 225 7.58 -23.75 14.19
CA ALA A 225 7.43 -22.39 14.66
C ALA A 225 6.00 -22.23 15.22
N ASP A 226 5.90 -22.05 16.54
CA ASP A 226 4.64 -22.01 17.29
C ASP A 226 4.36 -20.57 17.77
N THR A 227 3.28 -19.95 17.28
CA THR A 227 2.80 -18.64 17.76
C THR A 227 1.57 -18.84 18.64
N TYR A 228 1.70 -18.58 19.94
CA TYR A 228 0.57 -18.69 20.88
C TYR A 228 -0.13 -17.35 21.07
N TYR A 229 -1.46 -17.40 21.19
CA TYR A 229 -2.34 -16.27 21.43
C TYR A 229 -3.03 -16.51 22.78
N VAL A 230 -2.75 -15.65 23.75
CA VAL A 230 -3.18 -15.84 25.14
C VAL A 230 -4.24 -14.81 25.49
N TYR A 231 -5.44 -15.29 25.77
CA TYR A 231 -6.59 -14.47 26.13
C TYR A 231 -6.72 -14.38 27.65
N ASN A 232 -7.17 -13.23 28.13
CA ASN A 232 -7.50 -13.03 29.53
C ASN A 232 -8.91 -13.53 29.89
N GLU A 233 -9.23 -13.47 31.18
CA GLU A 233 -10.51 -13.85 31.76
C GLU A 233 -11.72 -13.02 31.27
N TYR A 234 -11.48 -11.99 30.46
CA TYR A 234 -12.48 -11.17 29.77
C TYR A 234 -12.54 -11.43 28.25
N ASN A 235 -11.91 -12.52 27.78
CA ASN A 235 -11.82 -12.91 26.37
C ASN A 235 -11.09 -11.88 25.47
N GLN A 236 -10.23 -11.05 26.05
CA GLN A 236 -9.39 -10.10 25.33
C GLN A 236 -8.01 -10.72 25.08
N LEU A 237 -7.42 -10.52 23.90
CA LEU A 237 -6.06 -11.00 23.59
C LEU A 237 -5.06 -10.20 24.43
N ALA A 238 -4.54 -10.80 25.51
CA ALA A 238 -3.62 -10.13 26.43
C ALA A 238 -2.16 -10.25 25.98
N TRP A 239 -1.80 -11.37 25.35
CA TRP A 239 -0.43 -11.62 24.89
C TRP A 239 -0.36 -12.39 23.58
N VAL A 240 0.69 -12.12 22.80
CA VAL A 240 1.14 -13.04 21.73
C VAL A 240 2.58 -13.44 22.01
N ILE A 241 2.84 -14.75 21.99
CA ILE A 241 4.14 -15.38 22.24
C ILE A 241 4.67 -15.92 20.90
N PRO A 242 5.65 -15.27 20.27
CA PRO A 242 6.19 -15.69 18.98
C PRO A 242 7.04 -16.97 19.04
N PRO A 243 7.35 -17.59 17.88
CA PRO A 243 8.06 -18.86 17.77
C PRO A 243 9.36 -18.98 18.56
N LEU A 244 10.21 -17.96 18.56
CA LEU A 244 11.49 -18.00 19.28
C LEU A 244 11.28 -18.10 20.80
N LEU A 245 10.31 -17.36 21.36
CA LEU A 245 10.01 -17.37 22.78
C LEU A 245 9.29 -18.66 23.21
N SER A 246 8.34 -19.14 22.40
CA SER A 246 7.57 -20.36 22.68
C SER A 246 8.45 -21.62 22.73
N LYS A 247 9.59 -21.62 22.04
CA LYS A 247 10.55 -22.72 22.04
C LYS A 247 11.43 -22.80 23.29
N LYS A 248 11.55 -21.71 24.08
CA LYS A 248 12.39 -21.69 25.28
C LYS A 248 11.72 -22.47 26.42
N GLN A 249 12.42 -23.45 27.00
CA GLN A 249 11.90 -24.28 28.11
C GLN A 249 11.52 -23.46 29.35
N THR A 250 12.30 -22.42 29.62
CA THR A 250 12.05 -21.39 30.64
C THR A 250 12.54 -20.07 30.08
N TRP A 251 11.80 -18.99 30.33
CA TRP A 251 12.15 -17.65 29.91
C TRP A 251 11.89 -16.66 31.05
N GLY A 252 12.73 -15.63 31.13
CA GLY A 252 12.64 -14.57 32.15
C GLY A 252 11.80 -13.38 31.69
N TRP A 253 11.68 -12.38 32.56
CA TRP A 253 11.04 -11.10 32.23
C TRP A 253 11.72 -10.41 31.03
N ASP A 254 13.05 -10.43 30.95
CA ASP A 254 13.77 -9.77 29.85
C ASP A 254 13.55 -10.44 28.49
N ASP A 255 13.44 -11.77 28.46
CA ASP A 255 13.04 -12.53 27.27
C ASP A 255 11.61 -12.19 26.83
N GLN A 256 10.69 -12.12 27.80
CA GLN A 256 9.29 -11.78 27.58
C GLN A 256 9.17 -10.36 27.01
N GLN A 257 9.87 -9.37 27.57
CA GLN A 257 9.89 -8.00 27.05
C GLN A 257 10.53 -7.89 25.66
N ALA A 258 11.59 -8.65 25.39
CA ALA A 258 12.31 -8.59 24.11
C ALA A 258 11.57 -9.27 22.95
N LEU A 259 10.70 -10.25 23.24
CA LEU A 259 10.10 -11.12 22.22
C LEU A 259 8.57 -11.18 22.19
N SER A 260 7.83 -10.83 23.25
CA SER A 260 6.36 -10.94 23.27
C SER A 260 5.64 -9.62 23.01
N TYR A 261 4.39 -9.72 22.56
CA TYR A 261 3.44 -8.61 22.46
C TYR A 261 2.57 -8.59 23.73
N GLU A 262 2.45 -7.44 24.40
CA GLU A 262 1.58 -7.25 25.58
C GLU A 262 0.47 -6.24 25.27
N TYR A 263 -0.76 -6.55 25.68
CA TYR A 263 -1.97 -5.78 25.41
C TYR A 263 -2.78 -5.51 26.68
N ARG A 264 -3.24 -4.26 26.83
CA ARG A 264 -4.01 -3.82 28.00
C ARG A 264 -5.21 -2.98 27.61
N TYR A 265 -6.34 -3.30 28.23
CA TYR A 265 -7.65 -2.79 27.86
C TYR A 265 -8.31 -2.04 29.01
N ASP A 266 -9.11 -1.02 28.69
CA ASP A 266 -9.95 -0.36 29.68
C ASP A 266 -11.22 -1.19 30.01
N SER A 267 -12.05 -0.65 30.91
CA SER A 267 -13.34 -1.26 31.29
C SER A 267 -14.38 -1.33 30.16
N LYS A 268 -14.12 -0.75 28.99
CA LYS A 268 -14.93 -0.93 27.76
C LYS A 268 -14.34 -1.95 26.79
N GLY A 269 -13.13 -2.47 27.01
CA GLY A 269 -12.43 -3.33 26.05
C GLY A 269 -11.70 -2.55 24.93
N ARG A 270 -11.49 -1.24 25.10
CA ARG A 270 -10.64 -0.45 24.19
C ARG A 270 -9.19 -0.64 24.57
N LEU A 271 -8.29 -0.72 23.58
CA LEU A 271 -6.86 -0.94 23.79
C LEU A 271 -6.24 0.39 24.26
N VAL A 272 -5.73 0.45 25.49
CA VAL A 272 -5.23 1.68 26.12
C VAL A 272 -3.72 1.68 26.38
N GLU A 273 -3.11 0.50 26.48
CA GLU A 273 -1.65 0.35 26.50
C GLU A 273 -1.27 -0.88 25.67
N LYS A 274 -0.16 -0.80 24.93
CA LYS A 274 0.47 -1.97 24.30
C LYS A 274 2.00 -1.88 24.41
N ARG A 275 2.68 -3.02 24.32
CA ARG A 275 4.14 -3.10 24.17
C ARG A 275 4.49 -4.12 23.08
N LEU A 276 5.40 -3.76 22.19
CA LEU A 276 5.83 -4.59 21.06
C LEU A 276 7.26 -5.14 21.30
N PRO A 277 7.65 -6.27 20.70
CA PRO A 277 8.99 -6.82 20.86
C PRO A 277 10.09 -5.80 20.46
N GLY A 278 10.96 -5.45 21.41
CA GLY A 278 12.05 -4.48 21.19
C GLY A 278 11.67 -3.00 21.38
N LYS A 279 10.41 -2.68 21.70
CA LYS A 279 9.89 -1.32 21.92
C LYS A 279 9.23 -1.21 23.31
N ASP A 280 9.39 -0.08 23.99
CA ASP A 280 8.72 0.21 25.28
C ASP A 280 7.26 0.70 25.07
N TRP A 281 6.50 0.85 26.16
CA TRP A 281 5.05 1.07 26.15
C TRP A 281 4.57 2.23 25.27
N GLU A 282 3.55 1.95 24.46
CA GLU A 282 2.69 2.94 23.79
C GLU A 282 1.35 3.07 24.53
N TYR A 283 0.87 4.29 24.66
CA TYR A 283 -0.33 4.67 25.40
C TYR A 283 -1.38 5.33 24.50
N MET A 284 -2.65 5.01 24.74
CA MET A 284 -3.81 5.53 24.03
C MET A 284 -4.84 6.09 25.02
N VAL A 285 -5.38 7.29 24.74
CA VAL A 285 -6.44 7.92 25.54
C VAL A 285 -7.64 8.36 24.68
N TYR A 286 -8.84 7.93 25.08
CA TYR A 286 -10.08 8.08 24.31
C TYR A 286 -11.11 9.02 24.96
N ASP A 287 -12.04 9.59 24.20
CA ASP A 287 -13.18 10.35 24.75
C ASP A 287 -14.43 9.49 25.03
N LYS A 288 -15.56 10.14 25.41
CA LYS A 288 -16.83 9.44 25.67
C LYS A 288 -17.52 8.89 24.42
N ALA A 289 -17.25 9.46 23.25
CA ALA A 289 -17.82 9.02 21.97
C ALA A 289 -17.02 7.89 21.34
N ASP A 290 -16.08 7.28 22.07
CA ASP A 290 -15.20 6.22 21.58
C ASP A 290 -14.40 6.74 20.37
N ARG A 291 -13.61 7.79 20.66
CA ARG A 291 -12.72 8.47 19.72
C ARG A 291 -11.35 8.67 20.34
N LEU A 292 -10.26 8.35 19.63
CA LEU A 292 -8.94 8.51 20.21
C LEU A 292 -8.45 9.96 20.19
N VAL A 293 -8.31 10.54 21.38
CA VAL A 293 -7.82 11.91 21.56
C VAL A 293 -6.30 11.97 21.56
N LEU A 294 -5.62 11.04 22.23
CA LEU A 294 -4.16 11.08 22.39
C LEU A 294 -3.45 9.75 22.12
N THR A 295 -2.21 9.84 21.64
CA THR A 295 -1.19 8.77 21.69
C THR A 295 0.14 9.28 22.25
N GLN A 296 0.87 8.41 22.95
CA GLN A 296 2.24 8.67 23.42
C GLN A 296 3.05 7.38 23.40
N ASP A 297 4.20 7.40 22.73
CA ASP A 297 5.20 6.34 22.81
C ASP A 297 6.26 6.65 23.88
N ALA A 298 7.26 5.78 24.00
CA ALA A 298 8.29 5.89 25.02
C ALA A 298 9.21 7.11 24.82
N ASN A 299 9.57 7.45 23.58
CA ASN A 299 10.40 8.62 23.30
C ASN A 299 9.67 9.94 23.57
N LEU A 300 8.39 10.04 23.18
CA LEU A 300 7.54 11.21 23.46
C LEU A 300 7.30 11.38 24.97
N ARG A 301 7.15 10.28 25.71
CA ARG A 301 6.99 10.26 27.16
C ARG A 301 8.16 10.90 27.90
N LEU A 302 9.41 10.76 27.41
CA LEU A 302 10.58 11.44 27.98
C LEU A 302 10.46 12.98 27.97
N GLY A 303 9.68 13.55 27.05
CA GLY A 303 9.41 14.99 26.94
C GLY A 303 8.06 15.43 27.51
N ASN A 304 7.30 14.55 28.18
CA ASN A 304 5.87 14.75 28.51
C ASN A 304 5.01 15.12 27.29
N LYS A 305 5.35 14.61 26.12
CA LYS A 305 4.67 14.94 24.86
C LYS A 305 3.59 13.92 24.54
N TRP A 306 2.44 14.41 24.08
CA TRP A 306 1.35 13.61 23.57
C TRP A 306 0.99 14.07 22.16
N LEU A 307 0.90 13.14 21.22
CA LEU A 307 0.30 13.39 19.93
C LEU A 307 -1.22 13.42 20.11
N PHE A 308 -1.91 14.38 19.49
CA PHE A 308 -3.36 14.54 19.65
C PHE A 308 -4.13 14.68 18.35
N ASN A 309 -5.42 14.32 18.40
CA ASN A 309 -6.41 14.61 17.38
C ASN A 309 -7.55 15.45 17.99
N LYS A 310 -7.96 16.50 17.27
CA LYS A 310 -9.17 17.25 17.60
C LYS A 310 -10.24 17.03 16.53
N TYR A 311 -11.48 16.94 16.98
CA TYR A 311 -12.62 16.56 16.15
C TYR A 311 -13.66 17.67 16.08
N ASP A 312 -14.36 17.76 14.95
CA ASP A 312 -15.60 18.52 14.86
C ASP A 312 -16.80 17.75 15.46
N LYS A 313 -17.97 18.41 15.44
CA LYS A 313 -19.25 17.86 15.92
C LYS A 313 -19.74 16.62 15.16
N PHE A 314 -19.10 16.29 14.04
CA PHE A 314 -19.42 15.14 13.22
C PHE A 314 -18.39 14.01 13.36
N GLY A 315 -17.33 14.19 14.15
CA GLY A 315 -16.27 13.21 14.33
C GLY A 315 -15.17 13.24 13.26
N ARG A 316 -15.12 14.27 12.40
CA ARG A 316 -14.02 14.46 11.44
C ARG A 316 -12.83 15.12 12.14
N ILE A 317 -11.60 14.70 11.82
CA ILE A 317 -10.37 15.28 12.39
C ILE A 317 -10.14 16.66 11.75
N ILE A 318 -10.23 17.72 12.53
CA ILE A 318 -10.05 19.11 12.07
C ILE A 318 -8.61 19.60 12.21
N TYR A 319 -7.86 19.13 13.20
CA TYR A 319 -6.42 19.37 13.32
C TYR A 319 -5.77 18.36 14.26
N THR A 320 -4.49 18.10 14.01
CA THR A 320 -3.64 17.23 14.84
C THR A 320 -2.42 17.99 15.33
N GLY A 321 -1.76 17.51 16.38
CA GLY A 321 -0.59 18.19 16.92
C GLY A 321 0.14 17.42 18.00
N ILE A 322 1.10 18.11 18.63
CA ILE A 322 1.80 17.70 19.83
C ILE A 322 1.38 18.65 20.97
N ALA A 323 0.96 18.07 22.08
CA ALA A 323 0.66 18.77 23.33
C ALA A 323 1.64 18.34 24.42
N VAL A 324 1.86 19.21 25.42
CA VAL A 324 2.68 18.88 26.59
C VAL A 324 1.78 18.68 27.79
N ASP A 325 1.77 17.45 28.32
CA ASP A 325 1.08 17.10 29.56
C ASP A 325 1.86 16.00 30.30
N SER A 326 2.21 16.28 31.55
CA SER A 326 2.96 15.38 32.43
C SER A 326 2.08 14.41 33.23
N GLY A 327 0.76 14.45 33.03
CA GLY A 327 -0.18 13.51 33.62
C GLY A 327 0.02 12.09 33.08
N SER A 328 -0.17 11.09 33.95
CA SER A 328 -0.18 9.69 33.53
C SER A 328 -1.41 9.40 32.67
N ARG A 329 -1.31 8.35 31.83
CA ARG A 329 -2.34 7.91 30.87
C ARG A 329 -3.73 7.81 31.50
N ASP A 330 -3.82 7.29 32.71
CA ASP A 330 -5.06 7.12 33.48
C ASP A 330 -5.64 8.43 34.04
N VAL A 331 -4.79 9.34 34.52
CA VAL A 331 -5.19 10.67 35.01
C VAL A 331 -5.76 11.49 33.85
N VAL A 332 -5.07 11.49 32.71
CA VAL A 332 -5.50 12.18 31.49
C VAL A 332 -6.78 11.55 30.92
N GLN A 333 -6.88 10.22 30.93
CA GLN A 333 -8.10 9.48 30.57
C GLN A 333 -9.29 9.87 31.48
N GLY A 334 -9.05 10.06 32.77
CA GLY A 334 -10.04 10.58 33.72
C GLY A 334 -10.48 12.01 33.37
N TRP A 335 -9.54 12.93 33.15
CA TRP A 335 -9.86 14.33 32.81
C TRP A 335 -10.69 14.44 31.53
N ILE A 336 -10.31 13.74 30.46
CA ILE A 336 -11.09 13.75 29.21
C ILE A 336 -12.53 13.25 29.46
N LEU A 337 -12.71 12.14 30.18
CA LEU A 337 -14.06 11.59 30.41
C LEU A 337 -14.92 12.45 31.34
N PHE A 338 -14.37 12.95 32.44
CA PHE A 338 -15.14 13.64 33.48
C PHE A 338 -15.26 15.16 33.27
N THR A 339 -14.27 15.81 32.65
CA THR A 339 -14.26 17.26 32.43
C THR A 339 -14.71 17.66 31.03
N TYR A 340 -14.28 16.94 29.99
CA TYR A 340 -14.54 17.32 28.58
C TYR A 340 -15.65 16.50 27.91
N GLY A 341 -15.80 15.23 28.30
CA GLY A 341 -16.86 14.34 27.82
C GLY A 341 -16.67 13.89 26.38
N VAL A 342 -17.48 14.43 25.46
CA VAL A 342 -17.30 14.23 24.00
C VAL A 342 -16.40 15.37 23.52
N ASN A 343 -15.15 15.03 23.22
CA ASN A 343 -14.05 15.98 23.13
C ASN A 343 -13.99 16.67 21.74
N THR A 344 -15.02 17.46 21.47
CA THR A 344 -15.29 18.14 20.20
C THR A 344 -14.97 19.63 20.32
N GLU A 345 -14.30 20.19 19.32
CA GLU A 345 -14.07 21.64 19.25
C GLU A 345 -15.30 22.42 18.77
N VAL A 346 -15.35 23.68 19.20
CA VAL A 346 -16.31 24.67 18.73
C VAL A 346 -15.68 25.62 17.69
N SER A 347 -16.52 26.36 16.99
CA SER A 347 -16.07 27.45 16.10
C SER A 347 -15.30 28.52 16.89
N GLY A 348 -14.16 28.95 16.37
CA GLY A 348 -13.28 29.93 16.99
C GLY A 348 -12.08 30.22 16.09
N SER A 349 -11.10 30.97 16.57
CA SER A 349 -9.79 31.06 15.92
C SER A 349 -8.70 31.40 16.92
N TYR A 350 -7.50 30.84 16.71
CA TYR A 350 -6.28 31.17 17.44
C TYR A 350 -5.06 30.99 16.51
N THR A 351 -3.89 31.46 16.94
CA THR A 351 -2.64 31.29 16.18
C THR A 351 -1.71 30.35 16.95
N GLN A 352 -1.15 29.34 16.27
CA GLN A 352 -0.10 28.48 16.81
C GLN A 352 0.78 27.95 15.67
N SER A 353 2.06 27.66 15.94
CA SER A 353 3.04 27.18 14.93
C SER A 353 3.08 28.05 13.66
N SER A 354 3.03 29.38 13.84
CA SER A 354 2.96 30.40 12.78
C SER A 354 1.75 30.30 11.84
N MET A 355 0.72 29.51 12.18
CA MET A 355 -0.52 29.35 11.41
C MET A 355 -1.72 29.91 12.17
N GLN A 356 -2.60 30.63 11.48
CA GLN A 356 -3.92 30.96 12.02
C GLN A 356 -4.84 29.75 11.82
N ILE A 357 -5.36 29.22 12.92
CA ILE A 357 -6.25 28.07 12.97
C ILE A 357 -7.69 28.60 13.09
N PRO A 358 -8.62 28.25 12.19
CA PRO A 358 -10.00 28.73 12.20
C PRO A 358 -10.94 27.80 12.97
N TYR A 359 -10.42 27.22 14.04
CA TYR A 359 -11.13 26.39 15.02
C TYR A 359 -10.85 26.91 16.42
N GLY A 360 -11.67 26.54 17.40
CA GLY A 360 -11.39 26.80 18.81
C GLY A 360 -10.18 26.01 19.34
N ASN A 361 -9.78 26.33 20.56
CA ASN A 361 -8.86 25.52 21.39
C ASN A 361 -9.50 25.26 22.76
N THR A 362 -10.73 24.74 22.75
CA THR A 362 -11.57 24.52 23.94
C THR A 362 -11.64 23.05 24.34
N ALA A 363 -11.58 22.14 23.37
CA ALA A 363 -11.46 20.70 23.62
C ALA A 363 -10.04 20.39 24.13
N TYR A 364 -9.90 19.27 24.81
CA TYR A 364 -8.60 18.80 25.30
C TYR A 364 -7.77 18.19 24.14
N PRO A 365 -6.42 18.29 24.14
CA PRO A 365 -5.59 19.09 25.03
C PRO A 365 -5.62 20.57 24.64
N GLN A 366 -5.53 21.46 25.63
CA GLN A 366 -5.46 22.91 25.41
C GLN A 366 -4.02 23.43 25.37
N ASN A 367 -3.07 22.76 26.05
CA ASN A 367 -1.65 23.11 26.07
C ASN A 367 -0.89 22.51 24.87
N ILE A 368 -1.05 23.14 23.71
CA ILE A 368 -0.50 22.69 22.43
C ILE A 368 0.92 23.24 22.25
N GLU A 369 1.90 22.37 22.03
CA GLU A 369 3.28 22.75 21.69
C GLU A 369 3.42 23.05 20.20
N SER A 370 2.98 22.12 19.34
CA SER A 370 2.99 22.29 17.88
C SER A 370 1.72 21.74 17.27
N ILE A 371 1.27 22.35 16.19
CA ILE A 371 0.26 21.78 15.30
C ILE A 371 1.00 21.03 14.20
N LEU A 372 0.37 19.98 13.66
CA LEU A 372 0.94 19.08 12.66
C LEU A 372 0.12 19.09 11.37
N THR A 373 -1.21 19.02 11.49
CA THR A 373 -2.13 19.18 10.35
C THR A 373 -3.34 20.05 10.70
N VAL A 374 -3.95 20.69 9.70
CA VAL A 374 -5.25 21.37 9.80
C VAL A 374 -6.08 21.01 8.56
N ASN A 375 -7.24 20.39 8.75
CA ASN A 375 -8.12 19.94 7.69
C ASN A 375 -9.35 20.84 7.60
N PHE A 376 -9.83 21.05 6.38
CA PHE A 376 -10.95 21.92 6.07
C PHE A 376 -12.02 21.14 5.36
N TYR A 377 -13.26 21.28 5.84
CA TYR A 377 -14.43 20.64 5.27
C TYR A 377 -15.51 21.67 4.96
N ASP A 378 -16.41 21.31 4.06
CA ASP A 378 -17.65 22.02 3.73
C ASP A 378 -17.44 23.35 2.97
N ALA A 379 -16.55 24.25 3.41
CA ALA A 379 -16.22 25.53 2.75
C ALA A 379 -14.70 25.77 2.65
N TYR A 380 -14.26 26.49 1.61
CA TYR A 380 -12.82 26.71 1.37
C TYR A 380 -12.24 27.75 2.34
N PRO A 381 -11.02 27.56 2.85
CA PRO A 381 -10.37 28.57 3.68
C PRO A 381 -9.99 29.83 2.91
N SER A 382 -9.82 30.93 3.65
CA SER A 382 -9.28 32.18 3.11
C SER A 382 -7.89 31.96 2.50
N GLY A 383 -7.65 32.57 1.33
CA GLY A 383 -6.42 32.41 0.56
C GLY A 383 -6.37 31.16 -0.32
N THR A 384 -7.46 30.39 -0.43
CA THR A 384 -7.58 29.30 -1.41
C THR A 384 -7.35 29.83 -2.83
N PRO A 385 -6.50 29.17 -3.65
CA PRO A 385 -6.31 29.53 -5.06
C PRO A 385 -7.61 29.48 -5.86
N THR A 386 -7.82 30.46 -6.75
CA THR A 386 -8.92 30.37 -7.72
C THR A 386 -8.60 29.28 -8.74
N PHE A 387 -9.37 28.19 -8.75
CA PHE A 387 -9.32 27.20 -9.83
C PHE A 387 -10.28 27.58 -10.96
N THR A 388 -9.73 27.65 -12.17
CA THR A 388 -10.49 27.75 -13.42
C THR A 388 -10.03 26.60 -14.31
N PRO A 389 -10.91 25.67 -14.72
CA PRO A 389 -10.62 24.63 -15.70
C PRO A 389 -9.83 25.15 -16.91
N THR A 390 -8.69 24.52 -17.19
CA THR A 390 -7.87 24.80 -18.36
C THR A 390 -8.06 23.75 -19.46
N ILE A 391 -8.54 22.56 -19.13
CA ILE A 391 -8.87 21.51 -20.09
C ILE A 391 -10.26 21.79 -20.71
N PRO A 392 -10.38 21.84 -22.06
CA PRO A 392 -11.66 22.07 -22.72
C PRO A 392 -12.72 21.01 -22.42
N ASN A 393 -13.97 21.45 -22.28
CA ASN A 393 -15.15 20.61 -22.04
C ASN A 393 -15.09 19.78 -20.73
N GLN A 394 -14.41 20.28 -19.69
CA GLN A 394 -14.50 19.71 -18.35
C GLN A 394 -15.88 20.02 -17.71
N SER A 395 -16.31 19.16 -16.78
CA SER A 395 -17.53 19.39 -15.98
C SER A 395 -17.44 20.67 -15.14
N ALA A 396 -18.58 21.26 -14.80
CA ALA A 396 -18.63 22.42 -13.90
C ALA A 396 -18.07 22.06 -12.51
N VAL A 397 -17.31 22.98 -11.93
CA VAL A 397 -16.70 22.84 -10.60
C VAL A 397 -17.73 23.17 -9.52
N LEU A 398 -17.80 22.37 -8.45
CA LEU A 398 -18.58 22.68 -7.26
C LEU A 398 -18.01 23.91 -6.54
N THR A 399 -18.91 24.72 -5.99
CA THR A 399 -18.58 25.88 -5.16
C THR A 399 -19.05 25.66 -3.73
N ASP A 400 -18.48 26.41 -2.79
CA ASP A 400 -18.88 26.47 -1.39
C ASP A 400 -20.05 27.43 -1.12
N ASN A 401 -20.74 27.86 -2.18
CA ASN A 401 -22.02 28.54 -2.05
C ASN A 401 -23.10 27.56 -1.53
N MET A 402 -23.27 27.55 -0.21
CA MET A 402 -24.26 26.74 0.52
C MET A 402 -25.73 27.02 0.14
N SER A 403 -26.03 28.02 -0.69
CA SER A 403 -27.37 28.25 -1.26
C SER A 403 -27.62 27.54 -2.60
N SER A 404 -26.58 26.97 -3.22
CA SER A 404 -26.69 26.14 -4.43
C SER A 404 -27.18 24.73 -4.09
N GLU A 405 -28.02 24.13 -4.95
CA GLU A 405 -28.47 22.73 -4.82
C GLU A 405 -27.28 21.75 -4.80
N LEU A 406 -26.30 21.99 -5.67
CA LEU A 406 -25.03 21.28 -5.70
C LEU A 406 -23.93 22.18 -5.14
N ASN A 407 -23.28 21.74 -4.06
CA ASN A 407 -22.26 22.49 -3.34
C ASN A 407 -21.25 21.53 -2.65
N THR A 408 -20.21 22.08 -2.03
CA THR A 408 -19.12 21.33 -1.38
C THR A 408 -19.40 20.77 0.02
N LYS A 409 -20.64 20.85 0.51
CA LYS A 409 -21.00 20.41 1.87
C LYS A 409 -20.72 18.92 2.08
N GLY A 410 -19.98 18.58 3.13
CA GLY A 410 -19.50 17.23 3.37
C GLY A 410 -18.29 16.82 2.52
N LEU A 411 -17.58 17.73 1.86
CA LEU A 411 -16.30 17.41 1.21
C LEU A 411 -15.14 18.00 2.02
N PRO A 412 -13.98 17.33 2.08
CA PRO A 412 -12.73 17.95 2.47
C PRO A 412 -12.19 18.77 1.31
N LEU A 413 -11.83 20.02 1.57
CA LEU A 413 -11.54 21.02 0.55
C LEU A 413 -10.10 21.53 0.62
N ALA A 414 -9.49 21.44 1.80
CA ALA A 414 -8.08 21.71 1.98
C ALA A 414 -7.51 20.90 3.15
N SER A 415 -6.20 20.65 3.10
CA SER A 415 -5.42 20.12 4.23
C SER A 415 -4.06 20.81 4.26
N TYR A 416 -3.75 21.45 5.38
CA TYR A 416 -2.47 22.12 5.62
C TYR A 416 -1.61 21.20 6.49
N VAL A 417 -0.41 20.92 6.01
CA VAL A 417 0.51 19.94 6.60
C VAL A 417 1.79 20.67 6.96
N LYS A 418 2.14 20.67 8.25
CA LYS A 418 3.37 21.27 8.72
C LYS A 418 4.55 20.36 8.36
N ASN A 419 5.72 20.94 8.16
CA ASN A 419 6.97 20.21 8.25
C ASN A 419 7.26 19.82 9.71
N ILE A 420 8.07 18.78 9.92
CA ILE A 420 8.43 18.31 11.28
C ILE A 420 9.65 19.08 11.80
N GLU A 421 10.71 19.17 10.99
CA GLU A 421 11.99 19.75 11.39
C GLU A 421 12.08 21.28 11.22
N ASP A 422 11.08 21.92 10.60
CA ASP A 422 10.91 23.38 10.56
C ASP A 422 9.42 23.82 10.63
N ASP A 423 9.18 25.12 10.76
CA ASP A 423 7.83 25.71 10.86
C ASP A 423 7.21 26.07 9.48
N ASN A 424 7.72 25.53 8.37
CA ASN A 424 7.10 25.72 7.05
C ASN A 424 5.93 24.75 6.85
N TRP A 425 5.08 25.07 5.87
CA TRP A 425 3.81 24.39 5.63
C TRP A 425 3.60 24.09 4.15
N THR A 426 3.07 22.92 3.85
CA THR A 426 2.46 22.59 2.55
C THR A 426 0.94 22.74 2.66
N LYS A 427 0.30 23.37 1.68
CA LYS A 427 -1.14 23.64 1.67
C LYS A 427 -1.80 22.99 0.47
N ASN A 428 -2.55 21.92 0.72
CA ASN A 428 -3.25 21.16 -0.31
C ASN A 428 -4.68 21.65 -0.42
N TYR A 429 -5.17 21.82 -1.65
CA TYR A 429 -6.53 22.23 -2.00
C TYR A 429 -7.11 21.26 -3.04
N THR A 430 -8.42 21.09 -3.02
CA THR A 430 -9.10 20.01 -3.75
C THR A 430 -10.40 20.49 -4.36
N TYR A 431 -10.56 20.31 -5.67
CA TYR A 431 -11.70 20.82 -6.45
C TYR A 431 -12.46 19.69 -7.11
N TYR A 432 -13.80 19.79 -7.11
CA TYR A 432 -14.70 18.69 -7.45
C TYR A 432 -15.63 19.05 -8.59
N ASP A 433 -16.03 18.07 -9.39
CA ASP A 433 -17.13 18.22 -10.35
C ASP A 433 -18.50 18.12 -9.69
N THR A 434 -19.56 18.40 -10.45
CA THR A 434 -20.96 18.29 -10.00
C THR A 434 -21.40 16.88 -9.57
N ARG A 435 -20.61 15.83 -9.81
CA ARG A 435 -20.85 14.47 -9.28
C ARG A 435 -20.12 14.24 -7.96
N GLY A 436 -19.40 15.25 -7.45
CA GLY A 436 -18.59 15.15 -6.24
C GLY A 436 -17.30 14.36 -6.43
N ARG A 437 -16.86 14.12 -7.68
CA ARG A 437 -15.55 13.54 -8.00
C ARG A 437 -14.52 14.64 -7.98
N VAL A 438 -13.35 14.46 -7.36
CA VAL A 438 -12.27 15.44 -7.52
C VAL A 438 -11.87 15.47 -9.00
N ILE A 439 -11.58 16.66 -9.51
CA ILE A 439 -11.12 16.93 -10.89
C ILE A 439 -9.86 17.81 -10.94
N ALA A 440 -9.48 18.42 -9.82
CA ALA A 440 -8.19 19.06 -9.68
C ALA A 440 -7.70 19.09 -8.24
N THR A 441 -6.38 19.13 -8.06
CA THR A 441 -5.70 19.43 -6.80
C THR A 441 -4.74 20.59 -7.00
N HIS A 442 -4.46 21.34 -5.93
CA HIS A 442 -3.43 22.38 -5.92
C HIS A 442 -2.69 22.31 -4.59
N SER A 443 -1.41 21.96 -4.61
CA SER A 443 -0.51 21.92 -3.45
C SER A 443 0.43 23.13 -3.52
N ILE A 444 0.32 24.08 -2.57
CA ILE A 444 1.33 25.12 -2.39
C ILE A 444 2.42 24.54 -1.49
N ASN A 445 3.63 24.38 -2.03
CA ASN A 445 4.72 23.70 -1.34
C ASN A 445 5.38 24.58 -0.27
N HIS A 446 6.18 23.95 0.60
CA HIS A 446 6.90 24.61 1.71
C HIS A 446 7.91 25.71 1.28
N LEU A 447 8.23 25.84 -0.01
CA LEU A 447 9.10 26.89 -0.56
C LEU A 447 8.31 28.05 -1.21
N GLY A 448 6.97 27.98 -1.21
CA GLY A 448 6.08 28.98 -1.79
C GLY A 448 5.86 28.84 -3.30
N GLY A 449 6.32 27.76 -3.93
CA GLY A 449 5.85 27.34 -5.25
C GLY A 449 4.58 26.49 -5.16
N TYR A 450 4.20 25.81 -6.24
CA TYR A 450 3.05 24.92 -6.25
C TYR A 450 3.20 23.72 -7.19
N THR A 451 2.40 22.70 -6.96
CA THR A 451 2.02 21.68 -7.94
C THR A 451 0.50 21.69 -8.08
N GLN A 452 -0.02 21.78 -9.29
CA GLN A 452 -1.45 21.73 -9.58
C GLN A 452 -1.70 20.62 -10.61
N THR A 453 -2.53 19.65 -10.25
CA THR A 453 -2.96 18.58 -11.17
C THR A 453 -4.42 18.81 -11.54
N GLU A 454 -4.73 18.81 -12.83
CA GLU A 454 -6.08 18.93 -13.39
C GLU A 454 -6.38 17.71 -14.26
N SER A 455 -7.50 17.02 -14.02
CA SER A 455 -7.86 15.79 -14.75
C SER A 455 -9.21 15.92 -15.43
N LYS A 456 -9.27 15.57 -16.70
CA LYS A 456 -10.52 15.36 -17.43
C LYS A 456 -10.94 13.90 -17.27
N LEU A 457 -11.96 13.68 -16.47
CA LEU A 457 -12.55 12.35 -16.27
C LEU A 457 -13.62 12.07 -17.34
N ASP A 458 -13.77 10.81 -17.71
CA ASP A 458 -14.92 10.33 -18.49
C ASP A 458 -16.18 10.18 -17.61
N PHE A 459 -17.21 9.49 -18.12
CA PHE A 459 -18.43 9.24 -17.37
C PHE A 459 -18.21 8.29 -16.17
N ALA A 460 -17.44 7.22 -16.37
CA ALA A 460 -17.10 6.22 -15.36
C ALA A 460 -16.09 6.73 -14.30
N GLY A 461 -15.38 7.82 -14.59
CA GLY A 461 -14.40 8.43 -13.69
C GLY A 461 -12.94 8.18 -14.06
N LEU A 462 -12.66 7.65 -15.25
CA LEU A 462 -11.29 7.42 -15.73
C LEU A 462 -10.69 8.70 -16.31
N ALA A 463 -9.43 8.98 -15.99
CA ALA A 463 -8.71 10.12 -16.54
C ALA A 463 -8.45 9.93 -18.04
N GLN A 464 -9.08 10.74 -18.89
CA GLN A 464 -8.75 10.81 -20.32
C GLN A 464 -7.51 11.66 -20.57
N GLN A 465 -7.30 12.68 -19.73
CA GLN A 465 -6.17 13.60 -19.80
C GLN A 465 -5.90 14.15 -18.40
N THR A 466 -4.62 14.24 -18.05
CA THR A 466 -4.14 14.85 -16.80
C THR A 466 -3.12 15.94 -17.17
N VAL A 467 -3.20 17.10 -16.53
CA VAL A 467 -2.28 18.21 -16.71
C VAL A 467 -1.72 18.60 -15.36
N THR A 468 -0.42 18.38 -15.16
CA THR A 468 0.31 18.73 -13.94
C THR A 468 1.19 19.95 -14.19
N ARG A 469 0.88 21.06 -13.52
CA ARG A 469 1.65 22.32 -13.55
C ARG A 469 2.49 22.43 -12.30
N HIS A 470 3.78 22.70 -12.45
CA HIS A 470 4.70 22.74 -11.31
C HIS A 470 5.60 23.97 -11.31
N LYS A 471 5.82 24.50 -10.10
CA LYS A 471 6.82 25.48 -9.74
C LYS A 471 7.44 25.13 -8.40
N ARG A 472 8.77 25.08 -8.34
CA ARG A 472 9.51 24.96 -7.08
C ARG A 472 9.39 26.23 -6.23
N LEU A 473 9.77 27.39 -6.77
CA LEU A 473 9.52 28.71 -6.19
C LEU A 473 8.45 29.47 -6.98
N SER A 474 7.74 30.41 -6.36
CA SER A 474 6.79 31.30 -7.05
C SER A 474 7.41 32.07 -8.23
N SER A 475 8.70 32.42 -8.12
CA SER A 475 9.50 33.07 -9.15
C SER A 475 9.99 32.16 -10.27
N ASP A 476 9.93 30.83 -10.09
CA ASP A 476 10.45 29.89 -11.07
C ASP A 476 9.53 29.81 -12.30
N THR A 477 10.11 29.37 -13.42
CA THR A 477 9.36 29.08 -14.65
C THR A 477 8.45 27.88 -14.39
N GLU A 478 7.17 28.00 -14.74
CA GLU A 478 6.23 26.87 -14.67
C GLU A 478 6.69 25.76 -15.63
N ARG A 479 6.69 24.53 -15.13
CA ARG A 479 6.74 23.31 -15.95
C ARG A 479 5.36 22.73 -16.08
N MET A 480 5.07 22.15 -17.24
CA MET A 480 3.80 21.51 -17.52
C MET A 480 4.06 20.08 -17.99
N ILE A 481 3.40 19.12 -17.35
CA ILE A 481 3.31 17.74 -17.83
C ILE A 481 1.87 17.56 -18.31
N THR A 482 1.69 17.03 -19.51
CA THR A 482 0.37 16.62 -20.02
C THR A 482 0.42 15.15 -20.35
N GLU A 483 -0.45 14.38 -19.70
CA GLU A 483 -0.65 12.97 -19.95
C GLU A 483 -2.01 12.75 -20.62
N THR A 484 -2.13 11.76 -21.48
CA THR A 484 -3.37 11.45 -22.19
C THR A 484 -3.52 9.95 -22.36
N PHE A 485 -4.70 9.45 -22.05
CA PHE A 485 -5.00 8.03 -21.91
C PHE A 485 -6.13 7.65 -22.85
N GLU A 486 -5.91 6.62 -23.65
CA GLU A 486 -6.92 6.05 -24.55
C GLU A 486 -7.29 4.66 -24.04
N TYR A 487 -8.58 4.42 -23.82
CA TYR A 487 -9.10 3.13 -23.33
C TYR A 487 -10.05 2.49 -24.35
N ASP A 488 -10.07 1.17 -24.38
CA ASP A 488 -11.03 0.41 -25.19
C ASP A 488 -12.47 0.47 -24.63
N ASN A 489 -13.38 -0.34 -25.17
CA ASN A 489 -14.79 -0.37 -24.77
C ASN A 489 -15.05 -0.99 -23.39
N GLN A 490 -14.08 -1.70 -22.81
CA GLN A 490 -14.15 -2.28 -21.46
C GLN A 490 -13.14 -1.60 -20.52
N ASN A 491 -12.79 -0.35 -20.82
CA ASN A 491 -11.94 0.51 -20.00
C ASN A 491 -10.51 0.00 -19.75
N ARG A 492 -9.97 -0.87 -20.63
CA ARG A 492 -8.55 -1.27 -20.58
C ARG A 492 -7.68 -0.22 -21.28
N LEU A 493 -6.58 0.18 -20.64
CA LEU A 493 -5.67 1.23 -21.15
C LEU A 493 -4.96 0.76 -22.42
N LYS A 494 -5.29 1.35 -23.58
CA LYS A 494 -4.68 1.03 -24.88
C LYS A 494 -3.44 1.86 -25.18
N VAL A 495 -3.45 3.16 -24.86
CA VAL A 495 -2.33 4.08 -25.15
C VAL A 495 -2.18 5.08 -24.01
N HIS A 496 -0.94 5.31 -23.58
CA HIS A 496 -0.56 6.37 -22.64
C HIS A 496 0.47 7.28 -23.30
N LYS A 497 0.13 8.56 -23.42
CA LYS A 497 0.96 9.63 -23.97
C LYS A 497 1.42 10.58 -22.88
N HIS A 498 2.60 11.17 -23.06
CA HIS A 498 3.20 12.15 -22.16
C HIS A 498 3.87 13.27 -22.96
N LYS A 499 3.67 14.50 -22.53
CA LYS A 499 4.24 15.72 -23.13
C LYS A 499 4.79 16.63 -22.04
N VAL A 500 5.99 17.14 -22.27
CA VAL A 500 6.65 18.13 -21.41
C VAL A 500 6.57 19.52 -22.04
N ASP A 501 6.15 20.49 -21.23
CA ASP A 501 5.92 21.88 -21.58
C ASP A 501 5.12 22.02 -22.89
N ASN A 502 5.55 22.94 -23.78
CA ASN A 502 4.93 23.16 -25.08
C ASN A 502 5.66 22.38 -26.21
N ASN A 503 6.22 21.20 -25.92
CA ASN A 503 6.86 20.38 -26.95
C ASN A 503 5.82 20.01 -28.03
N PRO A 504 6.06 20.30 -29.32
CA PRO A 504 5.10 20.03 -30.40
C PRO A 504 4.91 18.53 -30.70
N GLN A 505 5.73 17.64 -30.13
CA GLN A 505 5.59 16.20 -30.23
C GLN A 505 5.21 15.62 -28.87
N GLU A 506 4.17 14.79 -28.85
CA GLU A 506 3.81 13.96 -27.69
C GLU A 506 4.58 12.64 -27.78
N GLU A 507 5.19 12.22 -26.67
CA GLU A 507 5.81 10.91 -26.57
C GLU A 507 4.74 9.89 -26.19
N ILE A 508 4.72 8.75 -26.87
CA ILE A 508 3.89 7.62 -26.49
C ILE A 508 4.74 6.78 -25.53
N LEU A 509 4.41 6.82 -24.24
CA LEU A 509 5.14 6.05 -23.23
C LEU A 509 4.88 4.55 -23.43
N VAL A 510 3.62 4.15 -23.59
CA VAL A 510 3.24 2.76 -23.81
C VAL A 510 1.99 2.62 -24.68
N GLN A 511 1.96 1.55 -25.48
CA GLN A 511 0.78 1.04 -26.17
C GLN A 511 0.60 -0.42 -25.78
N ASN A 512 -0.56 -0.77 -25.24
CA ASN A 512 -0.84 -2.11 -24.70
C ASN A 512 -1.68 -2.95 -25.67
N GLU A 513 -1.36 -4.23 -25.76
CA GLU A 513 -2.17 -5.25 -26.41
C GLU A 513 -2.52 -6.36 -25.41
N TYR A 514 -3.78 -6.78 -25.42
CA TYR A 514 -4.37 -7.68 -24.43
C TYR A 514 -4.92 -8.92 -25.12
N ASN A 515 -4.83 -10.09 -24.48
CA ASN A 515 -5.44 -11.32 -24.98
C ASN A 515 -6.94 -11.41 -24.62
N GLU A 516 -7.60 -12.48 -25.06
CA GLU A 516 -9.04 -12.66 -24.87
C GLU A 516 -9.50 -12.83 -23.41
N LEU A 517 -8.57 -13.05 -22.48
CA LEU A 517 -8.78 -13.05 -21.03
C LEU A 517 -8.46 -11.69 -20.39
N SER A 518 -8.28 -10.65 -21.22
CA SER A 518 -7.82 -9.30 -20.85
C SER A 518 -6.37 -9.20 -20.35
N GLN A 519 -5.57 -10.28 -20.35
CA GLN A 519 -4.19 -10.23 -19.88
C GLN A 519 -3.29 -9.45 -20.86
N LEU A 520 -2.42 -8.57 -20.36
CA LEU A 520 -1.45 -7.83 -21.17
C LEU A 520 -0.45 -8.80 -21.80
N ILE A 521 -0.40 -8.86 -23.12
CA ILE A 521 0.54 -9.73 -23.85
C ILE A 521 1.69 -8.96 -24.51
N THR A 522 1.49 -7.69 -24.83
CA THR A 522 2.54 -6.86 -25.44
C THR A 522 2.42 -5.41 -24.99
N LYS A 523 3.55 -4.80 -24.62
CA LYS A 523 3.74 -3.35 -24.53
C LYS A 523 4.66 -2.87 -25.65
N LYS A 524 4.28 -1.83 -26.38
CA LYS A 524 5.20 -1.07 -27.24
C LYS A 524 5.60 0.20 -26.49
N VAL A 525 6.86 0.27 -26.05
CA VAL A 525 7.36 1.27 -25.10
C VAL A 525 8.19 2.34 -25.82
N GLY A 526 7.86 3.61 -25.60
CA GLY A 526 8.48 4.78 -26.23
C GLY A 526 8.13 4.95 -27.71
N GLY A 527 8.30 6.16 -28.25
CA GLY A 527 8.08 6.49 -29.66
C GLY A 527 7.07 7.63 -29.87
N SER A 528 6.89 8.02 -31.13
CA SER A 528 6.04 9.17 -31.53
C SER A 528 4.94 8.81 -32.52
N SER A 529 4.65 7.52 -32.71
CA SER A 529 3.69 7.02 -33.70
C SER A 529 2.99 5.74 -33.24
N LEU A 530 1.67 5.70 -33.37
CA LEU A 530 0.88 4.51 -33.05
C LEU A 530 1.33 3.29 -33.88
N GLY A 531 1.27 2.11 -33.27
CA GLY A 531 1.70 0.83 -33.83
C GLY A 531 3.20 0.55 -33.73
N SER A 532 4.04 1.55 -33.44
CA SER A 532 5.50 1.40 -33.32
C SER A 532 5.99 1.75 -31.91
N GLY A 533 6.90 0.95 -31.35
CA GLY A 533 7.62 1.23 -30.11
C GLY A 533 9.11 1.47 -30.35
N LEU A 534 9.84 1.95 -29.34
CA LEU A 534 11.31 1.76 -29.28
C LEU A 534 11.64 0.31 -28.89
N GLN A 535 10.91 -0.21 -27.90
CA GLN A 535 10.94 -1.63 -27.52
C GLN A 535 9.56 -2.24 -27.68
N GLU A 536 9.53 -3.53 -27.98
CA GLU A 536 8.36 -4.38 -27.82
C GLU A 536 8.64 -5.33 -26.65
N VAL A 537 7.77 -5.31 -25.65
CA VAL A 537 7.91 -6.08 -24.41
C VAL A 537 6.76 -7.07 -24.35
N ASN A 538 7.08 -8.33 -24.58
CA ASN A 538 6.14 -9.43 -24.73
C ASN A 538 6.04 -10.26 -23.44
N TYR A 539 4.83 -10.50 -22.98
CA TYR A 539 4.52 -11.15 -21.71
C TYR A 539 3.89 -12.53 -21.94
N ALA A 540 4.30 -13.52 -21.15
CA ALA A 540 3.67 -14.85 -21.13
C ALA A 540 3.23 -15.22 -19.71
N TYR A 541 2.21 -16.07 -19.62
CA TYR A 541 1.62 -16.53 -18.37
C TYR A 541 1.37 -18.04 -18.39
N ASN A 542 1.33 -18.65 -17.20
CA ASN A 542 0.79 -19.99 -17.04
C ASN A 542 -0.74 -19.97 -16.84
N ILE A 543 -1.34 -21.16 -16.78
CA ILE A 543 -2.78 -21.39 -16.54
C ILE A 543 -3.33 -20.79 -15.23
N ARG A 544 -2.49 -20.58 -14.19
CA ARG A 544 -2.85 -19.89 -12.94
C ARG A 544 -2.73 -18.36 -13.05
N GLY A 545 -2.45 -17.83 -14.24
CA GLY A 545 -2.25 -16.40 -14.49
C GLY A 545 -0.90 -15.86 -14.01
N TRP A 546 0.05 -16.73 -13.61
CA TRP A 546 1.36 -16.29 -13.16
C TRP A 546 2.26 -15.96 -14.34
N MET A 547 2.94 -14.82 -14.30
CA MET A 547 3.84 -14.38 -15.36
C MET A 547 5.05 -15.30 -15.45
N THR A 548 5.27 -15.92 -16.60
CA THR A 548 6.41 -16.82 -16.85
C THR A 548 7.51 -16.16 -17.68
N GLN A 549 7.25 -15.04 -18.35
CA GLN A 549 8.21 -14.43 -19.28
C GLN A 549 7.96 -12.94 -19.54
N ILE A 550 9.04 -12.18 -19.74
CA ILE A 550 9.12 -10.81 -20.28
C ILE A 550 10.22 -10.83 -21.36
N ASN A 551 9.86 -10.93 -22.64
CA ASN A 551 10.75 -11.27 -23.77
C ASN A 551 11.49 -12.62 -23.57
N ASP A 552 12.00 -13.24 -24.64
CA ASP A 552 12.74 -14.50 -24.50
C ASP A 552 14.23 -14.24 -24.17
N PRO A 553 14.72 -14.52 -22.94
CA PRO A 553 16.13 -14.32 -22.61
C PRO A 553 17.07 -15.29 -23.33
N VAL A 554 16.58 -16.42 -23.85
CA VAL A 554 17.38 -17.35 -24.66
C VAL A 554 17.56 -16.80 -26.07
N ASN A 555 16.49 -16.23 -26.64
CA ASN A 555 16.43 -15.77 -28.03
C ASN A 555 16.19 -14.25 -28.15
N LEU A 556 16.92 -13.44 -27.38
CA LEU A 556 16.78 -11.97 -27.30
C LEU A 556 16.88 -11.23 -28.66
N GLY A 557 17.47 -11.86 -29.68
CA GLY A 557 17.51 -11.33 -31.05
C GLY A 557 18.39 -10.08 -31.17
N ILE A 558 18.00 -9.18 -32.09
CA ILE A 558 18.68 -7.89 -32.34
C ILE A 558 17.85 -6.67 -31.92
N ASN A 559 16.58 -6.87 -31.54
CA ASN A 559 15.64 -5.79 -31.28
C ASN A 559 15.44 -5.53 -29.78
N ASP A 560 15.50 -6.58 -28.94
CA ASP A 560 15.20 -6.47 -27.51
C ASP A 560 16.48 -6.21 -26.71
N LEU A 561 16.41 -5.30 -25.73
CA LEU A 561 17.53 -4.96 -24.86
C LEU A 561 17.59 -5.81 -23.59
N PHE A 562 16.48 -6.44 -23.22
CA PHE A 562 16.32 -7.22 -22.01
C PHE A 562 15.30 -8.36 -22.20
N GLY A 563 15.59 -9.50 -21.59
CA GLY A 563 14.68 -10.64 -21.49
C GLY A 563 14.74 -11.27 -20.10
N TYR A 564 13.61 -11.79 -19.64
CA TYR A 564 13.41 -12.36 -18.30
C TYR A 564 12.45 -13.54 -18.36
N LYS A 565 12.74 -14.63 -17.66
CA LYS A 565 11.91 -15.83 -17.58
C LYS A 565 11.81 -16.30 -16.14
N ILE A 566 10.62 -16.73 -15.72
CA ILE A 566 10.29 -17.16 -14.37
C ILE A 566 9.78 -18.59 -14.41
N ASN A 567 10.50 -19.49 -13.75
CA ASN A 567 10.12 -20.90 -13.61
C ASN A 567 9.56 -21.11 -12.19
N TYR A 568 8.31 -21.59 -12.09
CA TYR A 568 7.67 -21.98 -10.82
C TYR A 568 7.76 -23.49 -10.66
N ASN A 569 6.93 -24.21 -11.40
CA ASN A 569 6.82 -25.67 -11.41
C ASN A 569 7.83 -26.36 -12.36
N LEU A 570 8.91 -25.66 -12.72
CA LEU A 570 9.97 -26.12 -13.62
C LEU A 570 11.35 -25.75 -13.05
N VAL A 571 12.39 -26.50 -13.44
CA VAL A 571 13.80 -26.21 -13.15
C VAL A 571 14.59 -26.55 -14.42
N GLU A 572 15.37 -25.60 -14.91
CA GLU A 572 16.17 -25.68 -16.14
C GLU A 572 17.68 -25.53 -15.87
N GLY A 573 18.06 -25.06 -14.69
CA GLY A 573 19.42 -25.00 -14.20
C GLY A 573 19.88 -26.29 -13.51
N MET A 574 21.05 -26.21 -12.89
CA MET A 574 21.56 -27.28 -12.03
C MET A 574 20.71 -27.38 -10.75
N GLU A 575 20.26 -28.59 -10.40
CA GLU A 575 19.62 -28.86 -9.10
C GLU A 575 20.59 -28.57 -7.92
N ASN A 576 21.89 -28.83 -8.13
CA ASN A 576 22.96 -28.70 -7.13
C ASN A 576 24.09 -27.79 -7.69
N PRO A 577 23.89 -26.46 -7.78
CA PRO A 577 24.86 -25.55 -8.39
C PRO A 577 26.08 -25.24 -7.51
N HIS A 578 25.99 -25.47 -6.19
CA HIS A 578 27.07 -25.22 -5.23
C HIS A 578 27.47 -26.51 -4.50
N SER A 579 28.70 -27.00 -4.74
CA SER A 579 29.16 -28.31 -4.25
C SER A 579 29.21 -28.46 -2.74
N ASP A 580 29.28 -27.35 -2.00
CA ASP A 580 29.43 -27.38 -0.54
C ASP A 580 28.06 -27.40 0.18
N TYR A 581 26.97 -27.24 -0.57
CA TYR A 581 25.59 -27.21 -0.06
C TYR A 581 24.70 -28.23 -0.78
N MET A 582 25.15 -29.49 -0.90
CA MET A 582 24.46 -30.56 -1.64
C MET A 582 23.03 -30.89 -1.15
N ASP A 583 22.65 -30.45 0.05
CA ASP A 583 21.29 -30.57 0.59
C ASP A 583 20.36 -29.44 0.12
N LEU A 584 20.91 -28.27 -0.26
CA LEU A 584 20.17 -27.11 -0.75
C LEU A 584 19.89 -27.24 -2.25
N LYS A 585 18.86 -28.02 -2.56
CA LYS A 585 18.47 -28.38 -3.94
C LYS A 585 17.44 -27.42 -4.53
N VAL A 586 17.73 -26.88 -5.70
CA VAL A 586 16.78 -26.11 -6.52
C VAL A 586 15.72 -27.06 -7.07
N LYS A 587 14.45 -26.84 -6.73
CA LYS A 587 13.33 -27.76 -7.01
C LYS A 587 12.11 -27.01 -7.52
N PRO A 588 11.30 -27.63 -8.41
CA PRO A 588 9.98 -27.11 -8.79
C PRO A 588 9.12 -26.75 -7.57
N LYS A 589 8.38 -25.64 -7.70
CA LYS A 589 7.46 -25.11 -6.70
C LYS A 589 6.06 -25.00 -7.26
N PHE A 590 5.08 -25.36 -6.44
CA PHE A 590 3.67 -25.43 -6.80
C PHE A 590 2.81 -24.46 -5.97
N ASN A 591 3.32 -23.97 -4.83
CA ASN A 591 2.63 -23.06 -3.90
C ASN A 591 2.77 -21.54 -4.22
N GLY A 592 3.29 -21.21 -5.42
CA GLY A 592 3.51 -19.84 -5.89
C GLY A 592 4.87 -19.23 -5.55
N ASN A 593 5.77 -19.98 -4.89
CA ASN A 593 7.19 -19.61 -4.88
C ASN A 593 7.82 -19.80 -6.26
N ILE A 594 8.87 -19.02 -6.54
CA ILE A 594 9.62 -19.09 -7.79
C ILE A 594 10.77 -20.07 -7.60
N ALA A 595 10.89 -21.09 -8.44
CA ALA A 595 12.02 -22.01 -8.40
C ALA A 595 13.26 -21.41 -9.06
N GLU A 596 13.09 -20.69 -10.17
CA GLU A 596 14.19 -20.02 -10.86
C GLU A 596 13.76 -18.72 -11.55
N THR A 597 14.69 -17.78 -11.69
CA THR A 597 14.59 -16.68 -12.67
C THR A 597 15.78 -16.73 -13.62
N SER A 598 15.57 -16.51 -14.91
CA SER A 598 16.62 -16.48 -15.93
C SER A 598 16.54 -15.19 -16.73
N TRP A 599 17.65 -14.53 -17.03
CA TRP A 599 17.67 -13.26 -17.74
C TRP A 599 18.92 -13.05 -18.59
N LYS A 600 18.79 -12.13 -19.55
CA LYS A 600 19.87 -11.71 -20.45
C LYS A 600 19.68 -10.24 -20.83
N THR A 601 20.79 -9.57 -21.11
CA THR A 601 20.80 -8.17 -21.56
C THR A 601 21.50 -8.04 -22.91
N ALA A 602 21.20 -6.98 -23.66
CA ALA A 602 21.95 -6.59 -24.85
C ALA A 602 23.15 -5.68 -24.54
N THR A 603 23.50 -5.49 -23.26
CA THR A 603 24.58 -4.59 -22.80
C THR A 603 25.95 -4.96 -23.37
N THR A 604 26.20 -6.27 -23.54
CA THR A 604 27.41 -6.78 -24.21
C THR A 604 27.04 -7.71 -25.38
N PRO A 605 27.74 -7.63 -26.53
CA PRO A 605 27.49 -8.54 -27.64
C PRO A 605 27.74 -10.00 -27.23
N ASN A 606 26.75 -10.86 -27.46
CA ASN A 606 26.75 -12.27 -27.05
C ASN A 606 26.87 -12.49 -25.53
N ASP A 607 26.22 -11.65 -24.71
CA ASP A 607 26.10 -11.88 -23.27
C ASP A 607 25.60 -13.31 -22.94
N ASN A 608 26.06 -13.85 -21.82
CA ASN A 608 25.63 -15.18 -21.38
C ASN A 608 24.22 -15.08 -20.77
N LEU A 609 23.41 -16.13 -20.93
CA LEU A 609 22.23 -16.29 -20.09
C LEU A 609 22.67 -16.45 -18.63
N ARG A 610 21.93 -15.80 -17.75
CA ARG A 610 22.16 -15.76 -16.30
C ARG A 610 20.91 -16.28 -15.62
N ARG A 611 21.05 -16.99 -14.51
CA ARG A 611 19.94 -17.61 -13.79
C ARG A 611 20.18 -17.56 -12.29
N TYR A 612 19.13 -17.35 -11.51
CA TYR A 612 19.09 -17.73 -10.11
C TYR A 612 18.22 -18.97 -9.96
N GLY A 613 18.72 -19.98 -9.24
CA GLY A 613 17.91 -21.06 -8.70
C GLY A 613 17.72 -20.86 -7.20
N TYR A 614 16.48 -20.95 -6.71
CA TYR A 614 16.12 -20.61 -5.34
C TYR A 614 15.75 -21.84 -4.50
N VAL A 615 16.15 -21.81 -3.23
CA VAL A 615 15.89 -22.84 -2.23
C VAL A 615 15.17 -22.22 -1.03
N TYR A 616 14.18 -22.92 -0.50
CA TYR A 616 13.32 -22.42 0.59
C TYR A 616 13.12 -23.48 1.67
N ASP A 617 12.98 -23.04 2.91
CA ASP A 617 12.62 -23.89 4.04
C ASP A 617 11.10 -24.19 4.13
N GLY A 618 10.70 -24.98 5.12
CA GLY A 618 9.29 -25.34 5.37
C GLY A 618 8.38 -24.17 5.78
N LEU A 619 8.94 -22.99 6.06
CA LEU A 619 8.18 -21.75 6.30
C LEU A 619 8.10 -20.85 5.05
N ASN A 620 8.60 -21.34 3.91
CA ASN A 620 8.75 -20.60 2.65
C ASN A 620 9.69 -19.39 2.74
N ARG A 621 10.70 -19.42 3.63
CA ARG A 621 11.79 -18.44 3.71
C ARG A 621 12.96 -18.85 2.81
N LEU A 622 13.64 -17.89 2.19
CA LEU A 622 14.73 -18.13 1.25
C LEU A 622 16.00 -18.62 1.97
N GLN A 623 16.40 -19.88 1.75
CA GLN A 623 17.66 -20.41 2.29
C GLN A 623 18.85 -20.14 1.37
N ALA A 624 18.63 -20.12 0.05
CA ALA A 624 19.66 -19.77 -0.91
C ALA A 624 19.10 -19.23 -2.23
N GLY A 625 19.81 -18.28 -2.82
CA GLY A 625 19.74 -17.94 -4.24
C GLY A 625 21.07 -18.27 -4.90
N PHE A 626 21.12 -19.31 -5.72
CA PHE A 626 22.32 -19.73 -6.43
C PHE A 626 22.34 -19.16 -7.85
N TYR A 627 23.27 -18.24 -8.11
CA TYR A 627 23.47 -17.70 -9.45
C TYR A 627 24.27 -18.68 -10.31
N GLN A 628 23.82 -18.83 -11.55
CA GLN A 628 24.34 -19.73 -12.57
C GLN A 628 24.49 -18.93 -13.86
N LYS A 629 25.64 -19.03 -14.52
CA LYS A 629 25.92 -18.42 -15.82
C LYS A 629 26.22 -19.53 -16.81
N ASP A 630 25.57 -19.54 -17.97
CA ASP A 630 25.55 -20.72 -18.87
C ASP A 630 26.93 -21.30 -19.24
N ASN A 631 27.97 -20.47 -19.29
CA ASN A 631 29.33 -20.91 -19.61
C ASN A 631 30.08 -21.57 -18.43
N ASN A 632 29.68 -21.31 -17.19
CA ASN A 632 30.18 -21.96 -15.97
C ASN A 632 29.13 -21.85 -14.84
N PRO A 633 28.05 -22.66 -14.88
CA PRO A 633 26.95 -22.57 -13.91
C PRO A 633 27.37 -22.95 -12.47
N SER A 634 28.52 -23.61 -12.32
CA SER A 634 29.15 -23.98 -11.04
C SER A 634 30.22 -22.98 -10.56
N ALA A 635 30.36 -21.80 -11.18
CA ALA A 635 31.36 -20.79 -10.83
C ALA A 635 31.21 -20.22 -9.40
N ARG A 636 30.06 -20.47 -8.75
CA ARG A 636 29.68 -19.90 -7.45
C ARG A 636 29.61 -18.37 -7.44
N GLU A 637 29.50 -17.71 -8.59
CA GLU A 637 29.34 -16.25 -8.64
C GLU A 637 28.05 -15.81 -7.97
N TYR A 638 28.02 -14.61 -7.38
CA TYR A 638 26.81 -13.92 -6.89
C TYR A 638 25.79 -14.76 -6.11
N PHE A 639 26.22 -15.80 -5.37
CA PHE A 639 25.27 -16.56 -4.54
C PHE A 639 24.93 -15.78 -3.27
N GLU A 640 23.76 -16.06 -2.70
CA GLU A 640 23.40 -15.64 -1.35
C GLU A 640 22.84 -16.84 -0.61
N LYS A 641 23.39 -17.17 0.58
CA LYS A 641 22.93 -18.27 1.44
C LYS A 641 22.66 -17.74 2.84
N ILE A 642 21.52 -18.13 3.43
CA ILE A 642 20.98 -17.47 4.62
C ILE A 642 20.43 -18.51 5.61
N ASP A 643 20.72 -18.31 6.90
CA ASP A 643 20.10 -19.04 8.01
C ASP A 643 19.25 -18.09 8.87
N TYR A 644 18.25 -18.66 9.56
CA TYR A 644 17.32 -17.90 10.39
C TYR A 644 17.06 -18.57 11.74
N ASP A 645 16.73 -17.76 12.75
CA ASP A 645 16.04 -18.24 13.95
C ASP A 645 14.55 -18.55 13.69
N LEU A 646 13.79 -18.94 14.72
CA LEU A 646 12.35 -19.24 14.57
C LEU A 646 11.45 -18.02 14.34
N ASN A 647 11.89 -16.81 14.72
CA ASN A 647 11.19 -15.54 14.42
C ASN A 647 11.56 -14.99 13.02
N GLY A 648 12.49 -15.62 12.30
CA GLY A 648 12.98 -15.10 11.03
C GLY A 648 13.99 -13.95 11.18
N ASN A 649 14.66 -13.79 12.31
CA ASN A 649 15.89 -13.03 12.34
C ASN A 649 16.97 -13.78 11.55
N ILE A 650 17.74 -13.09 10.70
CA ILE A 650 18.90 -13.68 10.00
C ILE A 650 19.96 -13.99 11.06
N THR A 651 20.41 -15.24 11.15
CA THR A 651 21.52 -15.62 12.05
C THR A 651 22.86 -15.70 11.31
N HIS A 652 22.81 -15.98 10.01
CA HIS A 652 23.99 -16.12 9.16
C HIS A 652 23.68 -15.71 7.72
N LEU A 653 24.62 -15.04 7.03
CA LEU A 653 24.50 -14.68 5.62
C LEU A 653 25.85 -14.79 4.90
N GLN A 654 25.90 -15.59 3.83
CA GLN A 654 27.08 -15.76 2.99
C GLN A 654 26.82 -15.24 1.58
N ARG A 655 27.77 -14.47 1.03
CA ARG A 655 27.75 -13.99 -0.37
C ARG A 655 29.11 -14.11 -1.05
N SER A 656 29.08 -14.24 -2.37
CA SER A 656 30.25 -14.26 -3.25
C SER A 656 30.08 -13.25 -4.40
N GLY A 657 31.19 -12.85 -5.02
CA GLY A 657 31.18 -11.82 -6.07
C GLY A 657 31.24 -12.33 -7.50
N ALA A 658 31.75 -11.48 -8.39
CA ALA A 658 32.15 -11.88 -9.74
C ALA A 658 33.23 -12.97 -9.71
N LEU A 659 33.34 -13.75 -10.78
CA LEU A 659 34.49 -14.62 -11.00
C LEU A 659 35.71 -13.77 -11.40
N LEU A 660 36.78 -13.82 -10.62
CA LEU A 660 38.04 -13.15 -10.94
C LEU A 660 38.75 -13.83 -12.12
N GLN A 661 39.48 -13.05 -12.91
CA GLN A 661 40.19 -13.56 -14.09
C GLN A 661 41.21 -14.65 -13.70
N ASN A 662 41.18 -15.75 -14.46
CA ASN A 662 41.99 -16.97 -14.25
C ASN A 662 41.57 -17.89 -13.09
N TYR A 663 40.49 -17.59 -12.36
CA TYR A 663 39.88 -18.50 -11.40
C TYR A 663 38.76 -19.32 -12.06
N SER A 664 38.46 -20.51 -11.51
CA SER A 664 37.36 -21.39 -12.00
C SER A 664 36.12 -21.38 -11.10
N ILE A 665 36.28 -20.93 -9.86
CA ILE A 665 35.24 -20.61 -8.89
C ILE A 665 35.59 -19.29 -8.22
N THR A 666 34.59 -18.58 -7.68
CA THR A 666 34.82 -17.46 -6.78
C THR A 666 34.68 -17.89 -5.32
N GLU A 667 35.26 -17.11 -4.40
CA GLU A 667 35.17 -17.32 -2.95
C GLU A 667 34.11 -16.38 -2.35
N ALA A 668 33.67 -16.68 -1.13
CA ALA A 668 32.79 -15.79 -0.39
C ALA A 668 33.54 -14.50 0.00
N PHE A 669 32.91 -13.35 -0.21
CA PHE A 669 33.37 -12.05 0.29
C PHE A 669 32.61 -11.60 1.53
N ASP A 670 31.57 -12.34 1.91
CA ASP A 670 30.80 -12.16 3.13
C ASP A 670 30.59 -13.54 3.75
N ASP A 671 30.88 -13.65 5.05
CA ASP A 671 30.57 -14.79 5.92
C ASP A 671 30.03 -14.24 7.25
N LEU A 672 28.86 -13.59 7.15
CA LEU A 672 28.31 -12.73 8.21
C LEU A 672 27.59 -13.54 9.28
N THR A 673 28.02 -13.41 10.53
CA THR A 673 27.32 -13.92 11.71
C THR A 673 26.64 -12.77 12.46
N TYR A 674 25.35 -12.95 12.75
CA TYR A 674 24.50 -11.96 13.38
C TYR A 674 24.31 -12.31 14.86
N HIS A 675 24.51 -11.35 15.75
CA HIS A 675 24.31 -11.53 17.19
C HIS A 675 23.22 -10.59 17.69
N TYR A 676 22.20 -11.13 18.35
CA TYR A 676 21.08 -10.37 18.88
C TYR A 676 21.22 -10.17 20.40
N GLU A 677 20.60 -9.11 20.92
CA GLU A 677 20.60 -8.80 22.35
C GLU A 677 20.06 -9.97 23.20
N ASN A 678 20.29 -9.92 24.52
CA ASN A 678 19.84 -10.92 25.48
C ASN A 678 20.28 -12.35 25.14
N ASN A 679 21.54 -12.53 24.73
CA ASN A 679 22.12 -13.80 24.30
C ASN A 679 21.33 -14.47 23.15
N ASN A 680 21.06 -13.71 22.09
CA ASN A 680 20.22 -14.10 20.96
C ASN A 680 18.74 -14.37 21.33
N SER A 681 18.21 -13.69 22.33
CA SER A 681 16.80 -13.75 22.73
C SER A 681 16.11 -12.39 22.59
N SER A 682 16.35 -11.75 21.44
CA SER A 682 15.79 -10.45 21.06
C SER A 682 15.66 -10.37 19.55
N ASN A 683 14.79 -9.49 19.06
CA ASN A 683 14.72 -9.14 17.63
C ASN A 683 15.66 -7.95 17.28
N ARG A 684 16.28 -7.32 18.29
CA ARG A 684 17.27 -6.24 18.14
C ARG A 684 18.68 -6.80 17.99
N LEU A 685 19.36 -6.36 16.94
CA LEU A 685 20.67 -6.86 16.54
C LEU A 685 21.77 -6.13 17.31
N SER A 686 22.58 -6.85 18.07
CA SER A 686 23.68 -6.28 18.85
C SER A 686 24.94 -6.04 18.02
N THR A 687 25.34 -6.98 17.15
CA THR A 687 26.52 -6.85 16.27
C THR A 687 26.36 -7.71 15.00
N VAL A 688 27.13 -7.40 13.96
CA VAL A 688 27.41 -8.29 12.82
C VAL A 688 28.91 -8.51 12.77
N THR A 689 29.37 -9.75 12.69
CA THR A 689 30.79 -10.08 12.46
C THR A 689 30.95 -10.74 11.11
N ASP A 690 32.07 -10.51 10.42
CA ASP A 690 32.39 -11.16 9.15
C ASP A 690 33.61 -12.07 9.33
N ALA A 691 33.49 -13.32 8.88
CA ALA A 691 34.59 -14.29 8.86
C ALA A 691 35.28 -14.41 7.48
N SER A 692 34.84 -13.62 6.50
CA SER A 692 35.44 -13.61 5.16
C SER A 692 36.90 -13.13 5.17
N VAL A 693 37.63 -13.46 4.10
CA VAL A 693 39.03 -13.03 3.87
C VAL A 693 39.09 -11.92 2.80
N ASN A 694 37.95 -11.57 2.20
CA ASN A 694 37.87 -10.71 1.03
C ASN A 694 36.75 -9.69 1.24
N TYR A 695 37.10 -8.46 1.63
CA TYR A 695 36.14 -7.44 2.07
C TYR A 695 35.43 -6.71 0.91
N GLY A 696 34.88 -7.48 -0.03
CA GLY A 696 34.15 -6.99 -1.20
C GLY A 696 32.68 -6.67 -0.94
N GLY A 697 32.15 -6.97 0.24
CA GLY A 697 30.75 -6.79 0.61
C GLY A 697 30.57 -5.91 1.84
N TYR A 698 30.40 -6.56 2.99
CA TYR A 698 30.26 -5.90 4.27
C TYR A 698 31.59 -5.31 4.75
N PRO A 699 31.61 -4.19 5.50
CA PRO A 699 32.86 -3.48 5.79
C PRO A 699 33.82 -4.24 6.72
N GLU A 700 35.14 -4.06 6.51
CA GLU A 700 36.24 -4.50 7.41
C GLU A 700 36.05 -4.10 8.88
N THR A 701 35.28 -3.04 9.11
CA THR A 701 34.91 -2.53 10.43
C THR A 701 33.89 -3.38 11.18
N ALA A 702 33.46 -4.53 10.65
CA ALA A 702 32.49 -5.43 11.27
C ALA A 702 32.77 -5.75 12.75
N GLY A 703 31.71 -5.83 13.54
CA GLY A 703 31.73 -6.29 14.93
C GLY A 703 31.45 -5.21 15.97
N ASN A 704 31.14 -3.97 15.57
CA ASN A 704 30.78 -2.93 16.54
C ASN A 704 29.34 -3.11 17.04
N THR A 705 29.09 -2.59 18.24
CA THR A 705 27.76 -2.57 18.84
C THR A 705 26.80 -1.70 18.05
N ILE A 706 25.58 -2.20 17.85
CA ILE A 706 24.45 -1.54 17.20
C ILE A 706 23.40 -1.20 18.30
N PRO A 707 23.40 0.03 18.84
CA PRO A 707 22.51 0.43 19.92
C PRO A 707 21.11 0.83 19.42
N TYR A 708 20.12 0.80 20.33
CA TYR A 708 18.72 1.16 20.05
C TYR A 708 18.15 2.15 21.07
N ASP A 709 17.15 2.95 20.68
CA ASP A 709 16.36 3.80 21.59
C ASP A 709 15.16 3.04 22.22
N LEU A 710 14.34 3.74 23.01
CA LEU A 710 13.17 3.14 23.67
C LEU A 710 12.04 2.77 22.70
N ASN A 711 12.01 3.37 21.52
CA ASN A 711 11.07 3.01 20.45
C ASN A 711 11.57 1.82 19.61
N GLY A 712 12.79 1.33 19.84
CA GLY A 712 13.40 0.26 19.07
C GLY A 712 14.03 0.75 17.76
N ASN A 713 14.42 2.02 17.66
CA ASN A 713 15.13 2.57 16.52
C ASN A 713 16.66 2.46 16.70
N MET A 714 17.37 1.99 15.69
CA MET A 714 18.84 1.87 15.67
C MET A 714 19.53 3.25 15.74
N THR A 715 20.27 3.54 16.81
CA THR A 715 20.84 4.88 17.04
C THR A 715 22.27 5.09 16.51
N SER A 716 22.99 4.03 16.13
CA SER A 716 24.24 4.12 15.36
C SER A 716 24.51 2.81 14.62
N HIS A 717 25.45 2.83 13.67
CA HIS A 717 25.95 1.64 12.97
C HIS A 717 27.39 1.87 12.52
N GLU A 718 28.34 1.66 13.46
CA GLU A 718 29.74 2.05 13.26
C GLU A 718 30.46 1.21 12.19
N ASP A 719 30.03 -0.03 11.95
CA ASP A 719 30.49 -0.87 10.84
C ASP A 719 30.37 -0.14 9.49
N LYS A 720 29.24 0.55 9.27
CA LYS A 720 28.96 1.40 8.08
C LYS A 720 29.48 2.83 8.23
N GLY A 721 30.28 3.10 9.26
CA GLY A 721 30.78 4.42 9.61
C GLY A 721 29.71 5.41 10.08
N ILE A 722 28.51 4.97 10.48
CA ILE A 722 27.44 5.83 10.99
C ILE A 722 27.58 5.95 12.50
N LEU A 723 28.09 7.09 12.97
CA LEU A 723 28.33 7.38 14.39
C LEU A 723 27.06 7.77 15.17
N GLY A 724 25.98 8.12 14.48
CA GLY A 724 24.72 8.49 15.12
C GLY A 724 23.58 8.69 14.14
N ILE A 725 22.39 8.29 14.56
CA ILE A 725 21.10 8.47 13.87
C ILE A 725 20.13 9.10 14.86
N THR A 726 19.56 10.25 14.49
CA THR A 726 18.48 10.92 15.23
C THR A 726 17.18 10.73 14.48
N TYR A 727 16.10 10.48 15.21
CA TYR A 727 14.76 10.24 14.68
C TYR A 727 13.82 11.39 15.06
N ASN A 728 12.80 11.61 14.24
CA ASN A 728 11.66 12.45 14.60
C ASN A 728 10.54 11.62 15.26
N PHE A 729 9.41 12.25 15.60
CA PHE A 729 8.32 11.56 16.32
C PHE A 729 7.60 10.47 15.50
N LEU A 730 7.80 10.42 14.18
CA LEU A 730 7.30 9.35 13.31
C LEU A 730 8.29 8.16 13.21
N ASN A 731 9.35 8.17 14.01
CA ASN A 731 10.44 7.20 13.95
C ASN A 731 11.19 7.20 12.59
N LEU A 732 11.17 8.34 11.88
CA LEU A 732 11.92 8.55 10.63
C LEU A 732 13.28 9.23 10.90
N PRO A 733 14.38 8.84 10.20
CA PRO A 733 15.70 9.45 10.41
C PRO A 733 15.70 10.93 9.98
N SER A 734 15.90 11.84 10.93
CA SER A 734 16.00 13.29 10.68
C SER A 734 17.46 13.75 10.51
N TYR A 735 18.43 13.07 11.15
CA TYR A 735 19.85 13.40 11.04
C TYR A 735 20.76 12.17 11.19
N LEU A 736 21.76 12.05 10.31
CA LEU A 736 22.83 11.05 10.36
C LEU A 736 24.19 11.74 10.50
N LEU A 737 25.04 11.20 11.38
CA LEU A 737 26.43 11.61 11.58
C LEU A 737 27.36 10.49 11.13
N PHE A 738 28.36 10.80 10.30
CA PHE A 738 29.31 9.79 9.79
C PHE A 738 30.72 9.95 10.37
N ASN A 739 31.51 8.88 10.33
CA ASN A 739 32.93 8.88 10.70
C ASN A 739 33.79 9.57 9.64
N ALA A 740 33.43 9.46 8.35
CA ALA A 740 34.07 10.25 7.30
C ALA A 740 33.96 11.76 7.60
N GLY A 741 34.98 12.56 7.24
CA GLY A 741 34.99 13.99 7.55
C GLY A 741 36.27 14.70 7.15
N LEU A 742 36.24 16.03 7.21
CA LEU A 742 37.34 16.92 6.88
C LEU A 742 38.24 17.14 8.12
N PRO A 743 39.51 16.72 8.11
CA PRO A 743 40.43 16.98 9.22
C PRO A 743 40.70 18.48 9.39
N ARG A 744 40.64 18.97 10.63
CA ARG A 744 40.99 20.34 11.00
C ARG A 744 41.98 20.31 12.19
N ARG A 745 42.64 21.44 12.46
CA ARG A 745 43.59 21.59 13.60
C ARG A 745 42.96 21.24 14.96
N ASN A 746 41.65 21.41 15.11
CA ASN A 746 40.91 21.22 16.37
C ASN A 746 39.91 20.04 16.31
N GLY A 747 40.20 18.99 15.53
CA GLY A 747 39.35 17.81 15.38
C GLY A 747 38.86 17.59 13.95
N ILE A 748 37.90 16.67 13.74
CA ILE A 748 37.37 16.34 12.41
C ILE A 748 35.98 16.96 12.25
N LEU A 749 35.77 17.75 11.20
CA LEU A 749 34.44 18.19 10.81
C LEU A 749 33.78 17.05 10.03
N ARG A 750 32.91 16.28 10.70
CA ARG A 750 32.28 15.06 10.19
C ARG A 750 31.27 15.32 9.08
N ASN A 751 31.23 14.40 8.10
CA ASN A 751 30.15 14.31 7.14
C ASN A 751 28.83 14.06 7.87
N ASN A 752 27.73 14.55 7.32
CA ASN A 752 26.39 14.42 7.91
C ASN A 752 25.30 14.56 6.86
N THR A 753 24.15 13.92 7.11
CA THR A 753 22.94 14.06 6.30
C THR A 753 21.79 14.51 7.17
N SER A 754 21.04 15.52 6.74
CA SER A 754 19.80 15.94 7.38
C SER A 754 18.61 15.79 6.43
N TYR A 755 17.50 15.33 6.95
CA TYR A 755 16.24 15.16 6.22
C TYR A 755 15.18 16.13 6.74
N LEU A 756 14.24 16.50 5.87
CA LEU A 756 13.05 17.29 6.19
C LEU A 756 11.84 16.50 5.74
N TYR A 757 10.88 16.30 6.63
CA TYR A 757 9.62 15.61 6.34
C TYR A 757 8.43 16.52 6.62
N ARG A 758 7.32 16.26 5.91
CA ARG A 758 5.99 16.69 6.36
C ARG A 758 5.55 15.84 7.57
N ALA A 759 4.58 16.33 8.34
CA ALA A 759 4.00 15.67 9.52
C ALA A 759 3.28 14.34 9.22
N ASP A 760 3.31 13.90 7.98
CA ASP A 760 2.80 12.64 7.43
C ASP A 760 3.92 11.68 6.98
N GLY A 761 5.18 12.04 7.22
CA GLY A 761 6.34 11.24 6.84
C GLY A 761 6.75 11.37 5.37
N VAL A 762 6.15 12.25 4.57
CA VAL A 762 6.68 12.50 3.22
C VAL A 762 7.95 13.33 3.30
N LYS A 763 9.05 12.72 2.87
CA LYS A 763 10.35 13.36 2.70
C LYS A 763 10.27 14.47 1.66
N LEU A 764 10.54 15.71 2.08
CA LEU A 764 10.57 16.92 1.26
C LEU A 764 11.98 17.31 0.84
N LYS A 765 12.99 16.99 1.67
CA LYS A 765 14.37 17.40 1.42
C LYS A 765 15.36 16.44 2.04
N LYS A 766 16.49 16.28 1.37
CA LYS A 766 17.74 15.70 1.87
C LYS A 766 18.85 16.72 1.68
N THR A 767 19.69 16.91 2.68
CA THR A 767 20.91 17.72 2.59
C THR A 767 22.08 16.88 3.07
N TYR A 768 23.02 16.55 2.18
CA TYR A 768 24.25 15.81 2.50
C TYR A 768 25.42 16.79 2.55
N LYS A 769 26.18 16.79 3.64
CA LYS A 769 27.40 17.57 3.82
C LYS A 769 28.59 16.65 3.94
N PHE A 770 29.60 16.87 3.10
CA PHE A 770 30.73 15.96 2.97
C PHE A 770 32.06 16.66 2.75
N ALA A 771 33.15 16.02 3.19
CA ALA A 771 34.50 16.49 2.90
C ALA A 771 34.74 16.50 1.38
N PRO A 772 35.04 17.65 0.76
CA PRO A 772 35.31 17.71 -0.67
C PRO A 772 36.56 16.92 -1.04
N TYR A 773 36.66 16.50 -2.30
CA TYR A 773 37.93 16.02 -2.84
C TYR A 773 38.94 17.18 -2.91
N ASP A 774 39.86 17.18 -1.96
CA ASP A 774 40.85 18.24 -1.77
C ASP A 774 42.25 17.62 -1.61
N PRO A 775 42.93 17.30 -2.74
CA PRO A 775 44.25 16.68 -2.72
C PRO A 775 45.37 17.60 -2.21
N PHE A 776 45.06 18.86 -1.88
CA PHE A 776 46.02 19.86 -1.42
C PHE A 776 45.83 20.25 0.06
N GLY A 777 44.83 19.71 0.76
CA GLY A 777 44.57 20.04 2.17
C GLY A 777 44.16 21.51 2.39
N THR A 778 43.52 22.12 1.39
CA THR A 778 43.12 23.54 1.38
C THR A 778 41.67 23.79 1.77
N ALA A 779 40.82 22.75 1.76
CA ALA A 779 39.42 22.86 2.11
C ALA A 779 39.26 23.17 3.60
N THR A 780 38.57 24.27 3.90
CA THR A 780 38.22 24.64 5.27
C THR A 780 36.83 24.17 5.66
N GLU A 781 35.95 23.84 4.71
CA GLU A 781 34.52 23.57 4.92
C GLU A 781 34.06 22.32 4.16
N LEU A 782 32.90 21.77 4.56
CA LEU A 782 32.27 20.67 3.84
C LEU A 782 31.57 21.17 2.57
N SER A 783 31.66 20.41 1.49
CA SER A 783 30.72 20.51 0.38
C SER A 783 29.30 20.18 0.84
N THR A 784 28.31 20.72 0.14
CA THR A 784 26.89 20.44 0.39
C THR A 784 26.21 20.08 -0.92
N GLU A 785 25.47 18.98 -0.88
CA GLU A 785 24.49 18.56 -1.88
C GLU A 785 23.09 18.56 -1.24
N THR A 786 22.10 18.91 -2.05
CA THR A 786 20.70 19.00 -1.64
C THR A 786 19.84 18.32 -2.69
N THR A 787 18.92 17.46 -2.25
CA THR A 787 17.81 16.96 -3.07
C THR A 787 16.50 17.46 -2.46
N GLU A 788 15.63 18.03 -3.28
CA GLU A 788 14.29 18.50 -2.89
C GLU A 788 13.25 17.71 -3.70
N TYR A 789 12.25 17.18 -3.00
CA TYR A 789 11.22 16.28 -3.53
C TYR A 789 9.87 17.00 -3.46
N LEU A 790 9.27 17.31 -4.61
CA LEU A 790 8.06 18.11 -4.70
C LEU A 790 7.08 17.46 -5.68
N ASP A 791 6.12 16.67 -5.16
CA ASP A 791 5.02 16.07 -5.94
C ASP A 791 5.50 15.35 -7.22
N GLY A 792 6.55 14.53 -7.09
CA GLY A 792 7.19 13.80 -8.20
C GLY A 792 8.31 14.57 -8.93
N PHE A 793 8.36 15.90 -8.85
CA PHE A 793 9.47 16.68 -9.39
C PHE A 793 10.66 16.62 -8.43
N GLN A 794 11.77 16.03 -8.87
CA GLN A 794 12.99 15.94 -8.08
C GLN A 794 14.01 16.99 -8.54
N TYR A 795 14.40 17.84 -7.60
CA TYR A 795 15.42 18.86 -7.80
C TYR A 795 16.72 18.44 -7.12
N SER A 796 17.84 18.56 -7.81
CA SER A 796 19.18 18.34 -7.26
C SER A 796 19.99 19.62 -7.33
N GLY A 797 20.70 19.95 -6.25
CA GLY A 797 21.58 21.11 -6.20
C GLY A 797 22.84 20.86 -5.40
N GLY A 798 23.90 21.59 -5.76
CA GLY A 798 25.19 21.48 -5.11
C GLY A 798 26.06 22.71 -5.34
N LEU A 799 27.20 22.73 -4.66
CA LEU A 799 28.21 23.77 -4.77
C LEU A 799 29.03 23.59 -6.06
N GLN A 800 28.78 24.42 -7.09
CA GLN A 800 29.70 24.52 -8.23
C GLN A 800 30.79 25.56 -7.98
N ASN A 801 32.03 25.19 -8.34
CA ASN A 801 33.16 26.11 -8.43
C ASN A 801 32.95 27.11 -9.58
N GLY A 802 32.50 28.31 -9.26
CA GLY A 802 32.32 29.39 -10.23
C GLY A 802 33.65 30.00 -10.70
N PRO A 803 33.67 30.72 -11.83
CA PRO A 803 34.85 31.42 -12.30
C PRO A 803 35.34 32.42 -11.24
N LYS A 804 36.62 32.33 -10.86
CA LYS A 804 37.27 33.09 -9.77
C LYS A 804 36.89 32.69 -8.34
N GLY A 805 36.47 31.44 -8.11
CA GLY A 805 36.34 30.90 -6.74
C GLY A 805 35.13 31.41 -5.97
N SER A 806 34.09 31.90 -6.66
CA SER A 806 32.78 32.04 -6.06
C SER A 806 32.04 30.71 -6.11
N THR A 807 31.74 30.14 -4.95
CA THR A 807 30.93 28.94 -4.86
C THR A 807 29.47 29.30 -5.06
N LEU A 808 28.88 28.90 -6.19
CA LEU A 808 27.46 29.11 -6.46
C LEU A 808 26.69 27.83 -6.19
N PHE A 809 25.74 27.90 -5.25
CA PHE A 809 24.74 26.86 -5.09
C PHE A 809 23.70 27.00 -6.20
N ARG A 810 23.50 25.94 -7.00
CA ARG A 810 22.43 25.90 -8.01
C ARG A 810 21.60 24.65 -7.81
N THR A 811 20.32 24.84 -7.55
CA THR A 811 19.31 23.78 -7.53
C THR A 811 18.62 23.74 -8.89
N ASN A 812 18.77 22.64 -9.62
CA ASN A 812 18.14 22.43 -10.93
C ASN A 812 17.07 21.35 -10.83
N LEU A 813 16.03 21.43 -11.66
CA LEU A 813 15.11 20.31 -11.86
C LEU A 813 15.90 19.19 -12.54
N ALA A 814 15.95 18.01 -11.92
CA ALA A 814 16.76 16.89 -12.39
C ALA A 814 15.94 15.97 -13.31
N PHE A 815 14.81 15.48 -12.82
CA PHE A 815 13.90 14.62 -13.58
C PHE A 815 12.45 14.69 -13.05
N TYR A 816 11.53 14.13 -13.83
CA TYR A 816 10.17 13.76 -13.40
C TYR A 816 9.93 12.28 -13.79
N PRO A 817 9.44 11.41 -12.90
CA PRO A 817 9.20 10.00 -13.19
C PRO A 817 8.06 9.82 -14.20
N THR A 818 8.10 8.72 -14.95
CA THR A 818 7.03 8.32 -15.88
C THR A 818 6.68 6.85 -15.67
N SER A 819 5.53 6.41 -16.19
CA SER A 819 5.04 5.02 -16.04
C SER A 819 6.00 3.94 -16.54
N GLU A 820 6.89 4.28 -17.48
CA GLU A 820 7.90 3.37 -18.06
C GLU A 820 9.34 3.87 -17.83
N GLY A 821 9.59 4.83 -16.92
CA GLY A 821 10.92 5.39 -16.68
C GLY A 821 10.94 6.80 -16.05
N TYR A 822 11.60 7.76 -16.72
CA TYR A 822 11.60 9.17 -16.34
C TYR A 822 11.91 10.11 -17.51
N TYR A 823 11.47 11.36 -17.41
CA TYR A 823 11.97 12.45 -18.25
C TYR A 823 13.14 13.16 -17.56
N ASP A 824 14.30 13.18 -18.21
CA ASP A 824 15.50 13.86 -17.76
C ASP A 824 15.46 15.33 -18.18
N PHE A 825 15.45 16.26 -17.21
CA PHE A 825 15.46 17.70 -17.45
C PHE A 825 16.87 18.30 -17.62
N ILE A 826 17.92 17.57 -17.24
CA ILE A 826 19.32 17.96 -17.44
C ILE A 826 19.72 17.66 -18.89
N GLU A 827 19.39 16.46 -19.35
CA GLU A 827 19.74 15.91 -20.66
C GLU A 827 18.60 16.02 -21.70
N ASN A 828 17.47 16.63 -21.30
CA ASN A 828 16.27 16.95 -22.09
C ASN A 828 15.80 15.78 -22.97
N ARG A 829 15.56 14.62 -22.37
CA ARG A 829 15.20 13.37 -23.06
C ARG A 829 14.43 12.41 -22.15
N TYR A 830 13.69 11.49 -22.76
CA TYR A 830 13.11 10.34 -22.06
C TYR A 830 14.15 9.24 -21.84
N ILE A 831 14.14 8.69 -20.63
CA ILE A 831 14.84 7.47 -20.22
C ILE A 831 13.78 6.43 -19.87
N TYR A 832 13.95 5.21 -20.36
CA TYR A 832 13.03 4.09 -20.16
C TYR A 832 13.68 3.00 -19.31
N ASN A 833 12.88 2.30 -18.52
CA ASN A 833 13.34 1.25 -17.61
C ASN A 833 12.68 -0.09 -17.97
N TYR A 834 13.50 -1.13 -18.11
CA TYR A 834 13.07 -2.50 -17.91
C TYR A 834 13.06 -2.85 -16.44
N THR A 835 11.94 -3.36 -15.95
CA THR A 835 11.78 -3.90 -14.60
C THR A 835 11.57 -5.41 -14.61
N ASP A 836 11.94 -6.08 -13.51
CA ASP A 836 11.52 -7.46 -13.25
C ASP A 836 10.13 -7.50 -12.58
N HIS A 837 9.65 -8.70 -12.22
CA HIS A 837 8.33 -8.93 -11.63
C HIS A 837 8.10 -8.27 -10.26
N LEU A 838 9.15 -7.73 -9.64
CA LEU A 838 9.12 -7.02 -8.36
C LEU A 838 9.31 -5.51 -8.52
N GLY A 839 9.34 -5.01 -9.75
CA GLY A 839 9.60 -3.61 -10.04
C GLY A 839 11.07 -3.20 -9.86
N ASN A 840 12.02 -4.13 -9.73
CA ASN A 840 13.44 -3.76 -9.67
C ASN A 840 13.86 -3.25 -11.05
N VAL A 841 14.44 -2.05 -11.13
CA VAL A 841 15.03 -1.57 -12.39
C VAL A 841 16.20 -2.48 -12.73
N ARG A 842 16.15 -3.19 -13.88
CA ARG A 842 17.19 -4.12 -14.35
C ARG A 842 18.06 -3.53 -15.45
N LEU A 843 17.47 -2.70 -16.32
CA LEU A 843 18.18 -2.02 -17.39
C LEU A 843 17.48 -0.71 -17.71
N SER A 844 18.25 0.38 -17.80
CA SER A 844 17.74 1.67 -18.28
C SER A 844 18.30 1.97 -19.67
N TYR A 845 17.49 2.56 -20.57
CA TYR A 845 17.89 2.86 -21.94
C TYR A 845 17.26 4.16 -22.47
N PHE A 846 17.79 4.69 -23.56
CA PHE A 846 17.25 5.88 -24.22
C PHE A 846 17.46 5.84 -25.75
N LYS A 847 16.73 6.70 -26.46
CA LYS A 847 16.84 6.89 -27.90
C LYS A 847 18.04 7.78 -28.25
N ASN A 848 18.98 7.26 -29.03
CA ASN A 848 20.15 7.97 -29.53
C ASN A 848 20.07 8.10 -31.06
N GLY A 849 19.37 9.12 -31.56
CA GLY A 849 19.10 9.27 -32.99
C GLY A 849 18.10 8.22 -33.49
N SER A 850 18.56 7.30 -34.34
CA SER A 850 17.76 6.15 -34.82
C SER A 850 18.06 4.84 -34.07
N GLU A 851 19.05 4.83 -33.19
CA GLU A 851 19.45 3.66 -32.41
C GLU A 851 18.99 3.80 -30.95
N MET A 852 18.95 2.69 -30.23
CA MET A 852 18.77 2.69 -28.78
C MET A 852 20.11 2.46 -28.09
N LYS A 853 20.27 3.03 -26.90
CA LYS A 853 21.48 2.85 -26.10
C LYS A 853 21.14 2.54 -24.65
N VAL A 854 21.75 1.49 -24.12
CA VAL A 854 21.76 1.16 -22.69
C VAL A 854 22.49 2.25 -21.92
N LEU A 855 21.86 2.74 -20.85
CA LEU A 855 22.36 3.78 -19.95
C LEU A 855 22.99 3.20 -18.68
N GLU A 856 22.37 2.17 -18.11
CA GLU A 856 22.82 1.47 -16.90
C GLU A 856 22.25 0.05 -16.92
N GLU A 857 22.99 -0.91 -16.35
CA GLU A 857 22.50 -2.25 -16.03
C GLU A 857 22.52 -2.42 -14.50
N ASN A 858 21.50 -3.08 -13.97
CA ASN A 858 21.32 -3.27 -12.54
C ASN A 858 20.93 -4.73 -12.28
N ASN A 859 21.75 -5.44 -11.51
CA ASN A 859 21.51 -6.79 -11.04
C ASN A 859 21.62 -6.81 -9.51
N TYR A 860 20.90 -7.72 -8.86
CA TYR A 860 20.79 -7.73 -7.40
C TYR A 860 20.87 -9.15 -6.86
N TYR A 861 21.48 -9.30 -5.69
CA TYR A 861 21.30 -10.46 -4.83
C TYR A 861 19.82 -10.54 -4.40
N PRO A 862 19.32 -11.70 -3.98
CA PRO A 862 17.94 -11.85 -3.52
C PRO A 862 17.48 -10.78 -2.51
N PHE A 863 18.29 -10.43 -1.50
CA PHE A 863 17.96 -9.36 -0.53
C PHE A 863 18.30 -7.92 -1.02
N GLY A 864 18.45 -7.72 -2.34
CA GLY A 864 18.45 -6.39 -2.96
C GLY A 864 19.76 -5.62 -2.95
N LEU A 865 20.87 -6.21 -2.45
CA LEU A 865 22.20 -5.63 -2.63
C LEU A 865 22.54 -5.63 -4.13
N LYS A 866 23.02 -4.50 -4.68
CA LYS A 866 23.39 -4.41 -6.10
C LYS A 866 24.68 -5.19 -6.37
N HIS A 867 24.74 -5.88 -7.50
CA HIS A 867 25.96 -6.52 -7.99
C HIS A 867 26.94 -5.49 -8.55
N ASP A 868 28.22 -5.64 -8.24
CA ASP A 868 29.29 -4.91 -8.89
C ASP A 868 29.64 -5.43 -10.30
N GLY A 869 30.32 -4.58 -11.08
CA GLY A 869 30.88 -4.93 -12.39
C GLY A 869 30.01 -4.63 -13.62
N TYR A 870 28.73 -4.26 -13.46
CA TYR A 870 27.77 -4.10 -14.55
C TYR A 870 27.41 -2.64 -14.88
N ASN A 871 28.35 -1.80 -15.35
CA ASN A 871 28.03 -0.39 -15.69
C ASN A 871 28.72 0.14 -16.96
N PRO A 872 28.00 0.31 -18.10
CA PRO A 872 28.42 1.16 -19.20
C PRO A 872 27.72 2.53 -19.16
N THR A 873 28.53 3.59 -19.10
CA THR A 873 28.16 5.02 -19.06
C THR A 873 27.57 5.58 -17.76
N PHE A 874 27.83 6.86 -17.50
CA PHE A 874 27.24 7.62 -16.40
C PHE A 874 25.90 8.19 -16.85
N GLY A 875 24.81 7.76 -16.23
CA GLY A 875 23.49 8.37 -16.39
C GLY A 875 23.27 9.57 -15.46
N ASN A 876 22.00 9.96 -15.29
CA ASN A 876 21.62 11.03 -14.37
C ASN A 876 21.93 10.62 -12.92
N LEU A 877 22.93 11.28 -12.31
CA LEU A 877 23.40 10.97 -10.96
C LEU A 877 22.33 11.23 -9.87
N ALA A 878 21.28 12.01 -10.17
CA ALA A 878 20.16 12.21 -9.26
C ALA A 878 19.15 11.04 -9.27
N TYR A 879 19.14 10.19 -10.32
CA TYR A 879 18.19 9.08 -10.43
C TYR A 879 18.69 7.83 -9.68
N GLN A 880 18.40 7.79 -8.38
CA GLN A 880 18.81 6.72 -7.46
C GLN A 880 17.72 5.67 -7.20
N TYR A 881 16.68 5.59 -8.04
CA TYR A 881 15.58 4.64 -7.90
C TYR A 881 15.97 3.31 -8.55
N LYS A 882 16.19 2.26 -7.73
CA LYS A 882 16.82 1.00 -8.16
C LYS A 882 16.00 -0.24 -7.77
N TYR A 883 16.33 -0.88 -6.65
CA TYR A 883 15.63 -2.05 -6.10
C TYR A 883 14.22 -1.67 -5.61
N ASN A 884 13.20 -2.44 -6.01
CA ASN A 884 11.76 -2.18 -5.91
C ASN A 884 11.32 -0.75 -6.28
N GLY A 885 12.06 -0.08 -7.18
CA GLY A 885 11.84 1.33 -7.51
C GLY A 885 12.01 2.28 -6.31
N LYS A 886 12.81 1.91 -5.30
CA LYS A 886 13.10 2.73 -4.11
C LYS A 886 14.41 3.50 -4.26
N GLU A 887 14.50 4.64 -3.59
CA GLU A 887 15.65 5.54 -3.71
C GLU A 887 16.80 5.07 -2.80
N LEU A 888 17.92 4.70 -3.41
CA LEU A 888 19.16 4.40 -2.72
C LEU A 888 19.79 5.69 -2.16
N GLN A 889 19.90 5.76 -0.83
CA GLN A 889 20.62 6.82 -0.13
C GLN A 889 22.13 6.55 -0.24
N ALA A 890 22.77 7.09 -1.28
CA ALA A 890 24.18 6.85 -1.62
C ALA A 890 25.19 7.17 -0.50
N ASP A 891 24.81 8.00 0.48
CA ASP A 891 25.59 8.36 1.67
C ASP A 891 25.56 7.29 2.79
N SER A 892 24.48 6.50 2.90
CA SER A 892 24.32 5.47 3.94
C SER A 892 24.23 4.04 3.40
N GLY A 893 24.07 3.87 2.08
CA GLY A 893 23.82 2.58 1.44
C GLY A 893 22.47 1.97 1.79
N MET A 894 21.51 2.78 2.27
CA MET A 894 20.16 2.32 2.64
C MET A 894 19.15 2.71 1.57
N TYR A 895 18.11 1.90 1.37
CA TYR A 895 16.97 2.28 0.53
C TYR A 895 15.89 2.99 1.36
N ASP A 896 15.40 4.13 0.88
CA ASP A 896 14.24 4.79 1.49
C ASP A 896 12.93 4.21 0.92
N TYR A 897 12.14 3.60 1.80
CA TYR A 897 10.84 3.03 1.47
C TYR A 897 9.67 3.96 1.88
N GLY A 898 9.91 5.04 2.61
CA GLY A 898 8.88 5.94 3.14
C GLY A 898 8.81 5.87 4.66
N ALA A 899 8.16 4.83 5.22
CA ALA A 899 8.02 4.66 6.66
C ALA A 899 9.30 4.16 7.36
N ARG A 900 10.24 3.57 6.60
CA ARG A 900 11.49 2.98 7.12
C ARG A 900 12.61 3.04 6.08
N PHE A 901 13.86 2.94 6.52
CA PHE A 901 15.04 2.79 5.66
C PHE A 901 15.56 1.34 5.73
N TYR A 902 15.69 0.69 4.57
CA TYR A 902 16.08 -0.71 4.41
C TYR A 902 17.60 -0.84 4.22
N MET A 903 18.22 -1.83 4.88
CA MET A 903 19.65 -2.15 4.72
C MET A 903 19.81 -3.46 3.92
N PRO A 904 20.03 -3.39 2.60
CA PRO A 904 20.16 -4.57 1.74
C PRO A 904 21.45 -5.37 2.00
N ASP A 905 22.48 -4.71 2.51
CA ASP A 905 23.75 -5.31 2.90
C ASP A 905 23.62 -6.28 4.07
N ILE A 906 22.67 -6.06 4.98
CA ILE A 906 22.36 -6.97 6.11
C ILE A 906 20.91 -7.52 6.09
N GLY A 907 20.23 -7.39 4.96
CA GLY A 907 18.91 -7.98 4.69
C GLY A 907 17.73 -7.54 5.56
N ARG A 908 17.82 -6.44 6.33
CA ARG A 908 16.81 -6.10 7.38
C ARG A 908 16.59 -4.60 7.61
N TRP A 909 15.60 -4.27 8.44
CA TRP A 909 15.30 -2.90 8.86
C TRP A 909 16.08 -2.49 10.13
N GLY A 910 16.30 -1.17 10.27
CA GLY A 910 16.90 -0.57 11.47
C GLY A 910 15.88 -0.12 12.54
N VAL A 911 14.58 -0.14 12.23
CA VAL A 911 13.50 0.33 13.11
C VAL A 911 12.34 -0.66 13.11
N VAL A 912 11.54 -0.65 14.18
CA VAL A 912 10.35 -1.50 14.35
C VAL A 912 9.31 -1.22 13.25
N ASP A 913 8.72 -2.27 12.70
CA ASP A 913 7.61 -2.16 11.75
C ASP A 913 6.37 -1.46 12.37
N PRO A 914 5.84 -0.37 11.76
CA PRO A 914 4.60 0.26 12.20
C PRO A 914 3.39 -0.68 12.29
N LEU A 915 3.38 -1.80 11.54
CA LEU A 915 2.33 -2.82 11.56
C LEU A 915 2.85 -4.21 12.01
N ALA A 916 3.92 -4.28 12.82
CA ALA A 916 4.49 -5.53 13.35
C ALA A 916 3.43 -6.50 13.92
N GLU A 917 2.36 -5.96 14.49
CA GLU A 917 1.23 -6.66 15.11
C GLU A 917 0.35 -7.46 14.13
N LYS A 918 0.42 -7.17 12.83
CA LYS A 918 -0.18 -8.02 11.79
C LYS A 918 0.68 -9.25 11.47
N MET A 919 1.93 -9.25 11.93
CA MET A 919 2.99 -10.16 11.50
C MET A 919 3.68 -10.85 12.70
N THR A 920 2.94 -11.07 13.80
CA THR A 920 3.47 -11.49 15.11
C THR A 920 4.32 -12.75 15.16
N ARG A 921 4.29 -13.60 14.11
CA ARG A 921 5.20 -14.76 13.97
C ARG A 921 6.62 -14.40 13.50
N HIS A 922 6.82 -13.17 13.03
CA HIS A 922 8.06 -12.66 12.48
C HIS A 922 8.68 -11.60 13.39
N SER A 923 9.99 -11.41 13.25
CA SER A 923 10.71 -10.27 13.83
C SER A 923 10.12 -8.93 13.35
N PRO A 924 9.92 -7.92 14.23
CA PRO A 924 9.50 -6.58 13.81
C PRO A 924 10.51 -5.84 12.92
N TYR A 925 11.69 -6.43 12.66
CA TYR A 925 12.74 -5.91 11.78
C TYR A 925 12.93 -6.74 10.50
N ASN A 926 12.10 -7.78 10.28
CA ASN A 926 12.19 -8.65 9.10
C ASN A 926 11.81 -7.88 7.82
N TYR A 927 12.48 -8.20 6.70
CA TYR A 927 12.13 -7.69 5.38
C TYR A 927 11.42 -8.76 4.55
N ALA A 928 10.31 -8.38 3.91
CA ALA A 928 9.62 -9.18 2.88
C ALA A 928 9.37 -10.65 3.28
N PHE A 929 8.98 -10.91 4.54
CA PHE A 929 8.81 -12.26 5.12
C PHE A 929 9.98 -13.24 4.90
N ASN A 930 11.19 -12.72 4.69
CA ASN A 930 12.40 -13.45 4.33
C ASN A 930 12.29 -14.21 2.99
N ASN A 931 11.45 -13.72 2.07
CA ASN A 931 11.31 -14.27 0.72
C ASN A 931 11.25 -13.11 -0.30
N PRO A 932 12.33 -12.32 -0.43
CA PRO A 932 12.36 -11.13 -1.27
C PRO A 932 12.23 -11.41 -2.79
N ILE A 933 12.15 -12.69 -3.18
CA ILE A 933 11.92 -13.13 -4.56
C ILE A 933 10.43 -13.16 -4.91
N ARG A 934 9.55 -13.38 -3.93
CA ARG A 934 8.09 -13.34 -4.09
C ARG A 934 7.49 -12.08 -3.47
N PHE A 935 8.18 -11.47 -2.50
CA PHE A 935 7.69 -10.40 -1.65
C PHE A 935 8.50 -9.10 -1.80
N ILE A 936 7.89 -7.91 -1.72
CA ILE A 936 8.56 -6.58 -1.67
C ILE A 936 8.11 -5.80 -0.41
N ASP A 937 8.35 -4.49 -0.34
CA ASP A 937 7.63 -3.54 0.55
C ASP A 937 7.43 -2.19 -0.21
N PRO A 938 6.23 -1.60 -0.39
CA PRO A 938 6.04 -0.35 -1.14
C PRO A 938 6.24 0.88 -0.27
N ASP A 939 5.99 0.79 1.03
CA ASP A 939 5.90 1.95 1.91
C ASP A 939 6.63 1.79 3.26
N GLY A 940 7.19 0.61 3.53
CA GLY A 940 7.94 0.30 4.75
C GLY A 940 7.07 -0.23 5.89
N ARG A 941 5.96 -0.96 5.64
CA ARG A 941 4.96 -1.30 6.68
C ARG A 941 4.39 -2.74 6.74
N GLU A 942 4.60 -3.61 5.75
CA GLU A 942 4.35 -5.07 5.86
C GLU A 942 5.21 -5.76 4.75
N GLY A 943 4.93 -6.98 4.25
CA GLY A 943 5.65 -7.56 3.08
C GLY A 943 4.73 -7.90 1.88
N THR A 944 4.87 -7.29 0.68
CA THR A 944 3.96 -7.23 -0.53
C THR A 944 4.12 -8.31 -1.50
N GLY A 945 3.04 -8.52 -2.25
CA GLY A 945 3.20 -9.03 -3.58
C GLY A 945 1.89 -9.33 -4.23
N TRP A 946 2.06 -9.94 -5.36
CA TRP A 946 1.12 -10.08 -6.45
C TRP A 946 0.04 -11.16 -6.20
N ILE A 947 0.03 -11.80 -5.02
CA ILE A 947 -1.00 -12.79 -4.58
C ILE A 947 -1.19 -12.71 -3.06
N HIS A 948 -2.35 -12.26 -2.56
CA HIS A 948 -2.70 -12.28 -1.13
C HIS A 948 -3.59 -13.49 -0.78
N GLN A 949 -3.25 -14.22 0.28
CA GLN A 949 -4.03 -15.39 0.75
C GLN A 949 -4.45 -15.15 2.22
N LYS A 950 -5.75 -15.22 2.50
CA LYS A 950 -6.34 -15.18 3.86
C LYS A 950 -7.13 -16.46 4.12
N TYR A 951 -7.35 -16.79 5.38
CA TYR A 951 -8.23 -17.85 5.84
C TYR A 951 -9.08 -17.33 6.98
N GLU A 952 -10.34 -17.75 7.02
CA GLU A 952 -11.18 -17.65 8.20
C GLU A 952 -12.01 -18.94 8.31
N ASN A 953 -12.26 -19.41 9.54
CA ASN A 953 -13.18 -20.53 9.82
C ASN A 953 -12.90 -21.86 9.07
N GLY A 954 -11.65 -22.13 8.69
CA GLY A 954 -11.27 -23.37 7.98
C GLY A 954 -11.57 -23.35 6.48
N GLN A 955 -11.87 -22.17 5.92
CA GLN A 955 -11.93 -21.90 4.49
C GLN A 955 -10.79 -20.93 4.13
N GLN A 956 -10.10 -21.19 3.01
CA GLN A 956 -9.27 -20.15 2.40
C GLN A 956 -10.15 -19.15 1.67
N ASN A 957 -9.86 -17.88 1.93
CA ASN A 957 -10.27 -16.74 1.14
C ASN A 957 -9.04 -16.21 0.38
N LEU A 958 -8.97 -16.45 -0.93
CA LEU A 958 -8.15 -15.58 -1.79
C LEU A 958 -8.80 -14.19 -1.73
N ILE A 959 -8.29 -13.33 -0.84
CA ILE A 959 -8.88 -12.01 -0.63
C ILE A 959 -8.50 -11.11 -1.79
N TYR A 960 -9.44 -11.04 -2.72
CA TYR A 960 -9.80 -9.79 -3.36
C TYR A 960 -10.03 -8.71 -2.31
N ARG A 961 -9.37 -7.57 -2.50
CA ARG A 961 -9.33 -6.44 -1.57
C ARG A 961 -10.66 -5.67 -1.58
N ALA A 962 -11.44 -5.78 -0.48
CA ALA A 962 -12.79 -5.20 -0.38
C ALA A 962 -12.83 -3.65 -0.32
N ASP A 963 -11.67 -3.01 -0.23
CA ASP A 963 -11.44 -1.58 -0.39
C ASP A 963 -11.28 -1.14 -1.85
N ILE A 964 -11.05 -2.09 -2.76
CA ILE A 964 -10.87 -1.86 -4.19
C ILE A 964 -12.22 -2.08 -4.88
N ASN A 965 -12.94 -0.98 -5.11
CA ASN A 965 -14.26 -0.93 -5.71
C ASN A 965 -14.22 -0.53 -7.19
N THR A 966 -13.03 -0.25 -7.73
CA THR A 966 -12.78 0.13 -9.12
C THR A 966 -11.44 -0.41 -9.63
N THR A 967 -11.32 -0.53 -10.95
CA THR A 967 -10.09 -0.94 -11.64
C THR A 967 -8.89 0.00 -11.36
N GLN A 968 -9.15 1.26 -11.03
CA GLN A 968 -8.12 2.28 -10.75
C GLN A 968 -7.51 2.11 -9.35
N GLU A 969 -8.33 1.89 -8.31
CA GLU A 969 -7.83 1.62 -6.94
C GLU A 969 -6.91 0.39 -6.89
N ALA A 970 -7.09 -0.54 -7.83
CA ALA A 970 -6.20 -1.67 -8.01
C ALA A 970 -4.85 -1.27 -8.64
N MET A 971 -4.85 -0.42 -9.67
CA MET A 971 -3.62 0.06 -10.28
C MET A 971 -2.84 0.99 -9.33
N ASP A 972 -3.51 1.81 -8.54
CA ASP A 972 -2.92 2.70 -7.53
C ASP A 972 -2.33 1.91 -6.35
N ALA A 973 -2.96 0.78 -5.98
CA ALA A 973 -2.43 -0.22 -5.06
C ALA A 973 -1.25 -1.04 -5.64
N GLY A 974 -0.84 -0.78 -6.89
CA GLY A 974 0.30 -1.43 -7.55
C GLY A 974 -0.03 -2.74 -8.28
N TYR A 975 -1.30 -3.12 -8.42
CA TYR A 975 -1.68 -4.29 -9.21
C TYR A 975 -1.65 -3.96 -10.71
N THR A 976 -0.89 -4.75 -11.48
CA THR A 976 -0.97 -4.74 -12.94
C THR A 976 -1.92 -5.83 -13.44
N ASN A 977 -2.70 -5.54 -14.48
CA ASN A 977 -3.69 -6.43 -15.11
C ASN A 977 -4.97 -6.69 -14.28
N VAL A 978 -5.82 -5.67 -14.17
CA VAL A 978 -7.08 -5.69 -13.41
C VAL A 978 -8.27 -5.59 -14.37
N TYR A 979 -9.30 -6.42 -14.19
CA TYR A 979 -10.31 -6.68 -15.24
C TYR A 979 -11.76 -6.23 -14.96
N GLY A 980 -12.07 -5.66 -13.77
CA GLY A 980 -13.38 -5.06 -13.47
C GLY A 980 -13.85 -5.25 -12.02
N VAL A 981 -14.85 -4.45 -11.60
CA VAL A 981 -15.45 -4.43 -10.24
C VAL A 981 -16.94 -4.05 -10.31
N SER A 982 -17.79 -4.41 -9.32
CA SER A 982 -19.28 -4.33 -9.39
C SER A 982 -19.97 -3.85 -8.09
N SER A 983 -21.23 -3.39 -8.17
CA SER A 983 -21.90 -2.55 -7.15
C SER A 983 -23.29 -2.99 -6.59
N THR A 984 -23.91 -4.10 -7.03
CA THR A 984 -25.27 -4.53 -6.57
C THR A 984 -25.42 -6.06 -6.45
N GLY A 985 -26.51 -6.55 -5.81
CA GLY A 985 -26.81 -8.00 -5.68
C GLY A 985 -28.20 -8.36 -5.14
N GLU A 986 -28.57 -9.65 -5.19
CA GLU A 986 -29.87 -10.19 -4.74
C GLU A 986 -29.70 -11.34 -3.73
N VAL A 987 -30.70 -11.56 -2.85
CA VAL A 987 -30.69 -12.62 -1.83
C VAL A 987 -31.86 -13.60 -2.02
N THR A 988 -31.51 -14.87 -2.24
CA THR A 988 -32.41 -15.98 -2.57
C THR A 988 -32.47 -17.00 -1.43
N ASP A 989 -33.65 -17.48 -1.04
CA ASP A 989 -33.75 -18.53 0.00
C ASP A 989 -33.26 -19.89 -0.55
N ARG A 990 -32.28 -20.50 0.13
CA ARG A 990 -31.68 -21.79 -0.29
C ARG A 990 -32.66 -22.96 -0.26
N THR A 991 -33.76 -22.85 0.48
CA THR A 991 -34.67 -23.97 0.71
C THR A 991 -35.60 -24.20 -0.49
N ASN A 992 -35.79 -23.17 -1.33
CA ASN A 992 -36.85 -23.14 -2.33
C ASN A 992 -36.60 -22.17 -3.52
N GLY A 993 -35.51 -21.40 -3.55
CA GLY A 993 -35.02 -20.74 -4.78
C GLY A 993 -35.70 -19.42 -5.18
N ASN A 994 -36.53 -18.83 -4.31
CA ASN A 994 -37.14 -17.52 -4.56
C ASN A 994 -36.27 -16.36 -4.04
N VAL A 995 -36.21 -15.27 -4.81
CA VAL A 995 -35.60 -14.00 -4.39
C VAL A 995 -36.57 -13.28 -3.46
N HIS A 996 -36.16 -13.04 -2.21
CA HIS A 996 -36.97 -12.34 -1.21
C HIS A 996 -36.49 -10.92 -0.92
N TYR A 997 -35.24 -10.57 -1.25
CA TYR A 997 -34.69 -9.25 -1.01
C TYR A 997 -33.66 -8.84 -2.09
N SER A 998 -33.75 -7.60 -2.60
CA SER A 998 -32.77 -6.98 -3.51
C SER A 998 -31.97 -5.90 -2.79
N LEU A 999 -30.65 -5.87 -2.97
CA LEU A 999 -29.76 -4.87 -2.33
C LEU A 999 -29.62 -3.65 -3.24
N ASN A 1000 -30.00 -2.49 -2.71
CA ASN A 1000 -29.97 -1.22 -3.41
C ASN A 1000 -28.58 -0.55 -3.28
N GLU A 1001 -28.22 0.31 -4.22
CA GLU A 1001 -26.92 1.01 -4.24
C GLU A 1001 -26.69 1.93 -3.01
N ASP A 1002 -27.74 2.28 -2.27
CA ASP A 1002 -27.65 3.04 -1.02
C ASP A 1002 -27.32 2.17 0.22
N GLY A 1003 -27.24 0.85 0.08
CA GLY A 1003 -27.01 -0.07 1.20
C GLY A 1003 -28.25 -0.34 2.06
N THR A 1004 -29.44 -0.04 1.56
CA THR A 1004 -30.70 -0.65 1.99
C THR A 1004 -30.97 -1.93 1.21
N PHE A 1005 -31.91 -2.75 1.69
CA PHE A 1005 -32.47 -3.84 0.89
C PHE A 1005 -33.98 -3.67 0.75
N THR A 1006 -34.54 -4.01 -0.40
CA THR A 1006 -35.98 -4.02 -0.66
C THR A 1006 -36.49 -5.45 -0.59
N ASN A 1007 -37.49 -5.74 0.24
CA ASN A 1007 -38.18 -7.02 0.17
C ASN A 1007 -38.94 -7.12 -1.16
N THR A 1008 -38.64 -8.12 -1.98
CA THR A 1008 -39.18 -8.26 -3.34
C THR A 1008 -40.62 -8.78 -3.39
N GLU A 1009 -41.18 -9.23 -2.25
CA GLU A 1009 -42.58 -9.65 -2.12
C GLU A 1009 -43.50 -8.56 -1.56
N SER A 1010 -43.01 -7.72 -0.63
CA SER A 1010 -43.76 -6.60 -0.03
C SER A 1010 -43.48 -5.24 -0.67
N GLY A 1011 -42.34 -5.08 -1.36
CA GLY A 1011 -41.87 -3.82 -1.95
C GLY A 1011 -41.28 -2.82 -0.94
N GLU A 1012 -41.11 -3.20 0.33
CA GLU A 1012 -40.60 -2.30 1.38
C GLU A 1012 -39.08 -2.32 1.47
N SER A 1013 -38.46 -1.13 1.40
CA SER A 1013 -37.01 -0.94 1.58
C SER A 1013 -36.64 -0.68 3.04
N SER A 1014 -35.66 -1.43 3.56
CA SER A 1014 -35.22 -1.37 4.96
C SER A 1014 -33.73 -1.02 5.08
N ALA A 1015 -33.43 -0.12 6.01
CA ALA A 1015 -32.09 0.22 6.47
C ALA A 1015 -31.72 -0.48 7.80
N GLY A 1016 -32.43 -1.55 8.18
CA GLY A 1016 -32.23 -2.26 9.45
C GLY A 1016 -32.39 -3.78 9.34
N ALA A 1017 -32.42 -4.49 10.46
CA ALA A 1017 -32.39 -5.95 10.54
C ALA A 1017 -33.73 -6.64 10.22
N ALA A 1018 -33.64 -7.79 9.55
CA ALA A 1018 -34.69 -8.74 9.20
C ALA A 1018 -34.13 -10.18 9.27
N THR A 1019 -35.01 -11.18 9.16
CA THR A 1019 -34.62 -12.59 9.05
C THR A 1019 -35.61 -13.32 8.16
N THR A 1020 -35.15 -14.09 7.19
CA THR A 1020 -36.02 -14.97 6.39
C THR A 1020 -36.55 -16.11 7.25
N ASN A 1021 -37.67 -16.71 6.85
CA ASN A 1021 -38.21 -17.89 7.54
C ASN A 1021 -37.27 -19.11 7.48
N GLY A 1022 -36.31 -19.15 6.54
CA GLY A 1022 -35.21 -20.11 6.48
C GLY A 1022 -34.04 -19.84 7.45
N GLY A 1023 -34.12 -18.78 8.27
CA GLY A 1023 -33.10 -18.42 9.26
C GLY A 1023 -31.95 -17.56 8.72
N ILE A 1024 -32.09 -16.98 7.53
CA ILE A 1024 -31.11 -16.07 6.94
C ILE A 1024 -31.36 -14.68 7.52
N TYR A 1025 -30.49 -14.21 8.41
CA TYR A 1025 -30.53 -12.82 8.89
C TYR A 1025 -30.12 -11.88 7.74
N ILE A 1026 -30.61 -10.63 7.73
CA ILE A 1026 -30.26 -9.59 6.75
C ILE A 1026 -30.39 -8.23 7.46
N THR A 1027 -29.37 -7.36 7.53
CA THR A 1027 -29.55 -5.96 8.00
C THR A 1027 -29.11 -4.92 6.97
N GLY A 1028 -29.93 -3.90 6.80
CA GLY A 1028 -29.47 -2.60 6.32
C GLY A 1028 -28.64 -1.92 7.40
N ARG A 1029 -28.00 -0.81 7.00
CA ARG A 1029 -26.94 -0.10 7.72
C ARG A 1029 -27.07 -0.06 9.26
N GLY A 1030 -26.08 -0.47 10.05
CA GLY A 1030 -24.73 -0.94 9.72
C GLY A 1030 -24.39 -2.24 10.42
N GLY A 1031 -23.54 -3.05 9.80
CA GLY A 1031 -23.07 -4.31 10.37
C GLY A 1031 -24.01 -5.49 10.14
N PHE A 1032 -24.54 -5.68 8.93
CA PHE A 1032 -24.86 -7.04 8.49
C PHE A 1032 -23.76 -7.65 7.65
N ASP A 1033 -23.60 -8.94 7.87
CA ASP A 1033 -22.50 -9.75 7.44
C ASP A 1033 -23.04 -11.10 6.99
N LEU A 1034 -22.85 -11.42 5.72
CA LEU A 1034 -23.18 -12.71 5.12
C LEU A 1034 -22.10 -13.77 5.43
N THR A 1035 -21.39 -13.67 6.57
CA THR A 1035 -20.16 -14.45 6.94
C THR A 1035 -20.28 -15.96 6.78
N LYS A 1036 -21.51 -16.47 6.68
CA LYS A 1036 -21.83 -17.90 6.66
C LYS A 1036 -22.65 -18.35 5.45
N TYR A 1037 -23.12 -17.45 4.59
CA TYR A 1037 -24.30 -17.75 3.78
C TYR A 1037 -24.14 -17.84 2.25
N LEU A 1038 -22.96 -18.20 1.76
CA LEU A 1038 -22.71 -19.21 0.68
C LEU A 1038 -21.18 -19.32 0.56
N SER A 1039 -20.49 -19.75 1.60
CA SER A 1039 -20.39 -21.17 2.04
C SER A 1039 -20.29 -22.09 0.83
N ASN A 1040 -19.03 -22.31 0.41
CA ASN A 1040 -18.67 -22.96 -0.84
C ASN A 1040 -19.00 -22.00 -2.03
N LEU A 1041 -18.22 -21.88 -3.10
CA LEU A 1041 -17.60 -22.94 -3.87
C LEU A 1041 -16.43 -22.35 -4.71
N GLY A 1042 -15.15 -22.55 -4.39
CA GLY A 1042 -14.50 -22.91 -3.12
C GLY A 1042 -12.98 -23.02 -3.32
N ASN A 1043 -12.25 -23.58 -2.34
CA ASN A 1043 -10.94 -24.22 -2.58
C ASN A 1043 -9.75 -23.25 -2.95
N GLU A 1044 -8.81 -22.98 -2.02
CA GLU A 1044 -7.33 -22.99 -2.20
C GLU A 1044 -6.67 -23.19 -0.80
N GLY A 1045 -5.34 -23.30 -0.67
CA GLY A 1045 -4.70 -23.41 0.66
C GLY A 1045 -3.21 -23.02 0.79
N GLY A 1046 -2.94 -21.76 1.18
CA GLY A 1046 -1.63 -21.27 1.66
C GLY A 1046 -1.72 -20.20 2.76
N ASP A 1047 -1.43 -20.57 4.01
CA ASP A 1047 -1.47 -19.72 5.21
C ASP A 1047 -0.11 -18.99 5.40
N PHE A 1048 0.09 -17.77 5.94
CA PHE A 1048 -0.70 -16.61 6.40
C PHE A 1048 0.29 -15.68 7.16
N TYR A 1049 0.14 -14.36 7.22
CA TYR A 1049 -0.19 -13.50 6.08
C TYR A 1049 0.96 -13.56 5.06
N THR A 1050 0.61 -13.36 3.80
CA THR A 1050 1.54 -13.22 2.68
C THR A 1050 1.08 -12.02 1.87
N ASN A 1051 2.01 -11.12 1.49
CA ASN A 1051 1.83 -10.08 0.47
C ASN A 1051 0.89 -8.88 0.86
N LEU A 1052 1.41 -7.77 1.47
CA LEU A 1052 0.92 -6.36 1.40
C LEU A 1052 0.24 -6.08 0.03
N GLY A 1053 -0.50 -4.98 -0.03
CA GLY A 1053 -0.50 -4.15 -1.25
C GLY A 1053 -1.27 -2.84 -1.13
N GLY A 1054 -1.17 -2.10 -0.02
CA GLY A 1054 -1.73 -0.73 0.14
C GLY A 1054 -3.25 -0.57 -0.03
N ALA A 1055 -3.97 -0.47 1.10
CA ALA A 1055 -5.38 -0.08 1.33
C ALA A 1055 -6.28 -1.17 1.96
N ALA A 1056 -7.24 -0.72 2.77
CA ALA A 1056 -8.26 -1.45 3.56
C ALA A 1056 -8.88 -0.43 4.56
N PRO A 1057 -10.05 -0.66 5.17
CA PRO A 1057 -11.30 -1.27 4.68
C PRO A 1057 -12.54 -0.39 4.99
N LEU A 1058 -13.74 -0.77 4.53
CA LEU A 1058 -15.01 -0.22 5.05
C LEU A 1058 -16.00 -1.31 5.48
N ASN A 1059 -16.06 -1.59 6.78
CA ASN A 1059 -17.34 -1.90 7.44
C ASN A 1059 -17.27 -1.67 8.97
N LEU A 1060 -18.42 -1.42 9.60
CA LEU A 1060 -18.54 -0.99 11.00
C LEU A 1060 -19.47 -1.92 11.81
N ASN A 1061 -19.01 -2.30 13.02
CA ASN A 1061 -19.78 -2.83 14.17
C ASN A 1061 -20.01 -4.35 14.34
N ASN A 1062 -18.94 -5.10 14.60
CA ASN A 1062 -18.87 -5.98 15.79
C ASN A 1062 -17.81 -5.34 16.72
N PRO A 1063 -17.87 -5.41 18.08
CA PRO A 1063 -17.27 -4.37 18.93
C PRO A 1063 -15.73 -4.43 19.10
N PHE A 1064 -15.04 -5.29 18.36
CA PHE A 1064 -13.59 -5.20 18.17
C PHE A 1064 -13.29 -4.65 16.78
N PHE A 1065 -12.72 -3.43 16.76
CA PHE A 1065 -12.38 -2.61 15.59
C PHE A 1065 -13.56 -1.91 14.90
N ARG A 1066 -14.08 -0.88 15.60
CA ARG A 1066 -14.75 0.28 14.98
C ARG A 1066 -13.73 1.10 14.18
N GLY A 1067 -13.48 0.68 12.94
CA GLY A 1067 -12.63 1.41 11.99
C GLY A 1067 -13.21 2.79 11.69
N GLY A 1068 -12.45 3.85 12.01
CA GLY A 1068 -12.82 5.24 11.74
C GLY A 1068 -12.39 6.20 12.84
N ILE A 1069 -12.63 5.85 14.12
CA ILE A 1069 -12.27 6.73 15.24
C ILE A 1069 -11.74 6.02 16.51
N ASP A 1070 -11.97 4.70 16.69
CA ASP A 1070 -11.72 4.02 17.98
C ASP A 1070 -10.66 2.89 17.93
N LYS A 1071 -9.44 3.26 17.52
CA LYS A 1071 -8.12 2.65 17.85
C LYS A 1071 -7.06 3.19 16.89
N ILE A 1072 -6.36 4.26 17.28
CA ILE A 1072 -5.04 4.52 16.69
C ILE A 1072 -4.09 3.55 17.40
N VAL A 1073 -3.62 2.55 16.66
CA VAL A 1073 -2.70 1.55 17.22
C VAL A 1073 -1.29 2.14 17.31
N SER A 1074 -0.90 3.01 16.37
CA SER A 1074 0.18 4.01 16.49
C SER A 1074 -0.10 5.16 15.50
N LEU A 1075 0.35 6.40 15.79
CA LEU A 1075 0.05 7.55 14.94
C LEU A 1075 0.74 7.46 13.57
N ASP A 1076 1.95 6.88 13.55
CA ASP A 1076 2.88 6.91 12.42
C ASP A 1076 2.37 6.16 11.17
N GLY A 1077 1.55 5.12 11.40
CA GLY A 1077 0.84 4.41 10.34
C GLY A 1077 -0.39 5.15 9.81
N PHE A 1078 -1.08 5.91 10.67
CA PHE A 1078 -2.34 6.60 10.34
C PHE A 1078 -2.08 7.89 9.55
N MET A 1079 -1.21 8.76 10.05
CA MET A 1079 -0.91 10.05 9.40
C MET A 1079 -0.17 9.86 8.06
N GLY A 1080 0.76 8.92 8.00
CA GLY A 1080 1.51 8.62 6.79
C GLY A 1080 0.82 7.68 5.79
N GLY A 1081 -0.46 7.40 6.00
CA GLY A 1081 -1.39 6.94 4.96
C GLY A 1081 -2.31 8.09 4.50
N MET A 1082 -2.99 8.74 5.44
CA MET A 1082 -4.00 9.78 5.19
C MET A 1082 -3.52 11.01 4.40
N VAL A 1083 -2.22 11.29 4.42
CA VAL A 1083 -1.68 12.56 3.91
C VAL A 1083 -0.50 12.34 2.96
N ASN A 1084 0.02 11.11 2.86
CA ASN A 1084 0.90 10.67 1.76
C ASN A 1084 0.16 10.82 0.41
N SER A 1085 -1.13 10.48 0.40
CA SER A 1085 -2.11 10.78 -0.65
C SER A 1085 -2.25 12.27 -0.95
N LEU A 1086 -2.38 13.10 0.09
CA LEU A 1086 -2.34 14.57 0.01
C LEU A 1086 -0.92 15.13 -0.26
N SER A 1087 0.08 14.29 -0.52
CA SER A 1087 1.49 14.70 -0.70
C SER A 1087 2.13 14.23 -1.99
N ARG A 1088 1.63 13.14 -2.55
CA ARG A 1088 2.10 12.54 -3.78
C ARG A 1088 0.99 12.75 -4.79
N GLY A 1089 0.75 14.03 -5.06
CA GLY A 1089 -0.33 14.46 -5.93
C GLY A 1089 -0.20 13.82 -7.30
N ASN A 1090 -1.11 12.90 -7.60
CA ASN A 1090 -1.51 12.54 -8.95
C ASN A 1090 -2.88 11.83 -9.05
N ASP A 1091 -3.49 11.40 -7.93
CA ASP A 1091 -4.91 10.97 -7.96
C ASP A 1091 -5.81 11.73 -6.95
N LEU A 1092 -7.08 11.71 -7.32
CA LEU A 1092 -8.21 12.55 -6.95
C LEU A 1092 -9.08 11.88 -5.87
N LYS A 1093 -8.82 10.61 -5.52
CA LYS A 1093 -9.76 9.81 -4.72
C LYS A 1093 -9.65 9.96 -3.21
N ASP A 1094 -8.46 10.19 -2.65
CA ASP A 1094 -8.23 10.18 -1.20
C ASP A 1094 -8.99 11.26 -0.41
N LEU A 1095 -9.54 12.24 -1.13
CA LEU A 1095 -10.38 13.30 -0.56
C LEU A 1095 -11.88 12.97 -0.59
N MET A 1096 -12.34 11.89 -1.24
CA MET A 1096 -13.79 11.61 -1.26
C MET A 1096 -14.34 11.01 0.05
N SER A 1097 -13.48 10.63 0.99
CA SER A 1097 -13.82 9.80 2.16
C SER A 1097 -14.44 10.53 3.38
N TYR A 1098 -14.82 11.82 3.27
CA TYR A 1098 -15.23 12.64 4.44
C TYR A 1098 -16.63 13.31 4.37
N ARG A 1099 -17.62 12.62 3.77
CA ARG A 1099 -19.03 13.05 3.80
C ARG A 1099 -19.67 12.79 5.16
N VAL A 1100 -20.31 13.82 5.70
CA VAL A 1100 -21.28 13.71 6.80
C VAL A 1100 -22.63 14.19 6.29
N ASP A 1101 -23.68 13.42 6.58
CA ASP A 1101 -25.04 13.75 6.18
C ASP A 1101 -25.70 14.69 7.20
N ILE A 1102 -25.85 15.97 6.83
CA ILE A 1102 -26.46 17.00 7.70
C ILE A 1102 -27.93 16.69 8.03
N THR A 1103 -28.63 15.93 7.19
CA THR A 1103 -30.05 15.59 7.38
C THR A 1103 -30.24 14.80 8.68
N SER A 1104 -29.32 13.87 8.95
CA SER A 1104 -29.32 13.06 10.18
C SER A 1104 -29.18 13.88 11.47
N LEU A 1105 -28.45 15.00 11.47
CA LEU A 1105 -28.33 15.87 12.64
C LEU A 1105 -29.57 16.75 12.85
N ALA A 1106 -30.30 17.10 11.79
CA ALA A 1106 -31.56 17.82 11.90
C ALA A 1106 -32.64 16.94 12.54
N ASP A 1107 -32.75 15.69 12.09
CA ASP A 1107 -33.68 14.70 12.66
C ASP A 1107 -33.30 14.32 14.10
N LEU A 1108 -32.00 14.17 14.42
CA LEU A 1108 -31.55 13.89 15.78
C LEU A 1108 -31.88 15.05 16.75
N ALA A 1109 -31.71 16.31 16.32
CA ALA A 1109 -32.08 17.48 17.10
C ALA A 1109 -33.61 17.61 17.28
N TYR A 1110 -34.38 17.33 16.23
CA TYR A 1110 -35.85 17.32 16.30
C TYR A 1110 -36.37 16.20 17.22
N SER A 1111 -35.77 15.01 17.16
CA SER A 1111 -36.10 13.88 18.01
C SER A 1111 -35.76 14.12 19.48
N ALA A 1112 -34.64 14.77 19.77
CA ALA A 1112 -34.27 15.16 21.14
C ALA A 1112 -35.22 16.21 21.74
N LEU A 1113 -35.80 17.09 20.91
CA LEU A 1113 -36.71 18.16 21.36
C LEU A 1113 -38.19 17.76 21.40
N THR A 1114 -38.62 16.79 20.58
CA THR A 1114 -40.05 16.46 20.39
C THR A 1114 -40.42 15.01 20.72
N GLY A 1115 -39.43 14.13 20.91
CA GLY A 1115 -39.64 12.70 21.08
C GLY A 1115 -40.07 11.96 19.81
N LYS A 1116 -39.97 12.59 18.63
CA LYS A 1116 -40.32 11.98 17.32
C LYS A 1116 -39.09 11.81 16.44
N SER A 1117 -38.90 10.61 15.90
CA SER A 1117 -37.67 10.15 15.24
C SER A 1117 -37.28 10.86 13.93
N LYS A 1118 -38.15 11.69 13.34
CA LYS A 1118 -37.90 12.42 12.09
C LYS A 1118 -38.71 13.71 12.03
N MET A 1119 -38.19 14.75 11.39
CA MET A 1119 -38.96 15.92 10.95
C MET A 1119 -39.99 15.49 9.88
N PRO A 1120 -41.23 16.03 9.89
CA PRO A 1120 -42.20 15.77 8.83
C PRO A 1120 -41.75 16.37 7.49
N ASP A 1121 -41.92 15.63 6.39
CA ASP A 1121 -41.43 16.04 5.06
C ASP A 1121 -42.20 17.24 4.44
N SER A 1122 -43.26 17.75 5.10
CA SER A 1122 -43.94 19.01 4.75
C SER A 1122 -44.57 19.68 5.97
N ILE A 1123 -44.34 20.99 6.14
CA ILE A 1123 -45.02 21.82 7.16
C ILE A 1123 -46.16 22.60 6.49
N GLU A 1124 -47.40 22.17 6.67
CA GLU A 1124 -48.56 23.04 6.46
C GLU A 1124 -48.68 24.02 7.64
N VAL A 1125 -48.41 25.31 7.39
CA VAL A 1125 -48.61 26.37 8.38
C VAL A 1125 -50.09 26.78 8.41
N THR A 1126 -50.94 25.94 8.99
CA THR A 1126 -52.28 26.36 9.43
C THR A 1126 -52.17 27.17 10.72
N GLN A 1127 -52.80 28.34 10.75
CA GLN A 1127 -52.76 29.29 11.86
C GLN A 1127 -53.28 28.72 13.20
N THR A 1128 -52.93 29.43 14.28
CA THR A 1128 -53.33 29.22 15.71
C THR A 1128 -52.62 28.02 16.36
N ILE A 1129 -51.91 28.13 17.50
CA ILE A 1129 -52.03 29.07 18.63
C ILE A 1129 -50.66 29.61 19.08
N TRP A 1130 -50.59 30.90 19.43
CA TRP A 1130 -49.48 31.53 20.16
C TRP A 1130 -49.64 31.40 21.69
N ASN A 1131 -48.53 31.19 22.41
CA ASN A 1131 -48.17 31.65 23.78
C ASN A 1131 -47.12 30.67 24.36
N GLN A 1132 -46.06 31.05 25.08
CA GLN A 1132 -45.49 32.36 25.44
C GLN A 1132 -43.95 32.20 25.66
N ASP A 1133 -43.23 33.29 25.93
CA ASP A 1133 -41.83 33.32 26.42
C ASP A 1133 -40.65 33.02 25.45
N ALA A 1134 -40.74 33.53 24.22
CA ALA A 1134 -39.60 33.61 23.28
C ALA A 1134 -39.15 35.06 22.95
N SER A 1135 -39.38 36.03 23.84
CA SER A 1135 -39.23 37.47 23.53
C SER A 1135 -38.53 38.33 24.60
N LYS A 1136 -37.65 37.77 25.44
CA LYS A 1136 -37.03 38.50 26.57
C LYS A 1136 -35.52 38.34 26.81
N LEU A 1137 -34.75 37.72 25.90
CA LEU A 1137 -33.29 37.60 26.07
C LEU A 1137 -32.41 38.11 24.92
N ILE A 1138 -32.98 38.74 23.89
CA ILE A 1138 -32.23 39.44 22.84
C ILE A 1138 -33.00 40.71 22.43
N ASP A 1139 -32.91 41.79 23.22
CA ASP A 1139 -32.74 43.18 22.71
C ASP A 1139 -32.60 44.23 23.85
N SER A 1140 -31.48 44.25 24.59
CA SER A 1140 -31.26 45.32 25.59
C SER A 1140 -29.81 45.73 25.88
N VAL A 1141 -28.89 45.60 24.91
CA VAL A 1141 -27.63 46.39 24.89
C VAL A 1141 -27.28 46.86 23.47
N LEU A 1142 -28.08 47.82 23.00
CA LEU A 1142 -27.67 49.01 22.22
C LEU A 1142 -26.77 48.86 20.98
N LYS A 1143 -27.39 49.15 19.81
CA LYS A 1143 -26.72 49.87 18.70
C LYS A 1143 -26.46 51.33 19.10
N TYR A 1144 -25.37 51.93 18.63
CA TYR A 1144 -25.34 53.31 18.09
C TYR A 1144 -24.14 53.50 17.14
N GLN A 1145 -24.29 54.36 16.14
CA GLN A 1145 -23.28 54.70 15.10
C GLN A 1145 -22.40 55.87 15.56
N TYR A 1146 -21.20 56.04 14.95
CA TYR A 1146 -20.69 57.32 14.39
C TYR A 1146 -19.45 57.10 13.50
N THR A 1147 -18.95 58.16 12.86
CA THR A 1147 -18.16 58.15 11.60
C THR A 1147 -16.78 58.85 11.68
N ASP A 1148 -15.92 58.52 10.70
CA ASP A 1148 -14.90 59.36 10.02
C ASP A 1148 -13.51 59.77 10.58
N GLU A 1149 -12.57 59.84 9.61
CA GLU A 1149 -11.33 60.64 9.43
C GLU A 1149 -9.99 60.44 10.19
N GLY A 1150 -8.89 60.41 9.40
CA GLY A 1150 -7.53 60.93 9.70
C GLY A 1150 -6.40 59.93 10.07
N ILE A 1151 -5.11 59.99 9.69
CA ILE A 1151 -4.26 60.49 8.56
C ILE A 1151 -2.75 60.43 9.03
N HIS A 1152 -1.77 60.20 8.11
CA HIS A 1152 -0.27 60.36 8.23
C HIS A 1152 0.60 59.25 8.92
N ARG A 1153 1.72 58.68 8.37
CA ARG A 1153 3.09 59.13 7.88
C ARG A 1153 4.20 59.07 8.99
N PHE A 1154 5.52 58.83 8.78
CA PHE A 1154 6.40 58.77 7.57
C PHE A 1154 7.78 58.03 7.82
N TYR A 1155 8.21 57.13 6.90
CA TYR A 1155 9.56 56.96 6.26
C TYR A 1155 10.92 56.55 6.97
N ASN A 1156 11.55 55.51 6.38
CA ASN A 1156 12.94 55.35 5.81
C ASN A 1156 14.30 55.27 6.58
N ASN A 1157 15.21 54.48 5.93
CA ASN A 1157 16.70 54.57 5.82
C ASN A 1157 17.59 54.14 7.03
N THR A 1158 18.82 53.60 6.92
CA THR A 1158 19.69 53.10 5.81
C THR A 1158 20.88 52.27 6.36
N SER A 1159 21.52 51.40 5.55
CA SER A 1159 22.84 50.77 5.81
C SER A 1159 24.02 51.78 5.66
N PRO A 1160 25.31 51.47 5.98
CA PRO A 1160 26.15 50.62 5.09
C PRO A 1160 27.35 49.84 5.73
N LYS A 1161 28.09 49.15 4.84
CA LYS A 1161 29.33 48.34 4.98
C LYS A 1161 30.57 49.14 5.46
N VAL A 1162 31.67 48.42 5.77
CA VAL A 1162 32.97 48.40 5.00
C VAL A 1162 33.85 47.26 5.53
N ASP A 1163 34.59 46.57 4.64
CA ASP A 1163 35.72 45.70 5.01
C ASP A 1163 36.76 45.67 3.86
N SER A 1164 38.06 45.48 4.14
CA SER A 1164 39.11 45.53 3.08
C SER A 1164 40.49 44.97 3.49
N ILE A 1165 41.27 44.54 2.47
CA ILE A 1165 42.75 44.33 2.44
C ILE A 1165 43.27 43.03 3.12
N SER A 1166 44.26 42.26 2.60
CA SER A 1166 44.79 41.97 1.24
C SER A 1166 45.88 40.86 1.32
N ASN A 1167 46.20 40.17 0.20
CA ASN A 1167 47.54 39.73 -0.27
C ASN A 1167 48.60 39.06 0.69
N SER A 1168 49.44 38.09 0.30
CA SER A 1168 49.68 37.40 -0.99
C SER A 1168 50.79 36.31 -0.95
N ARG A 1169 50.84 35.47 -2.02
CA ARG A 1169 52.03 34.98 -2.79
C ARG A 1169 52.79 33.66 -2.46
N LEU A 1170 52.81 32.80 -3.51
CA LEU A 1170 53.91 31.94 -4.04
C LEU A 1170 54.31 30.68 -3.20
N HIS A 1171 54.76 29.55 -3.77
CA HIS A 1171 55.40 29.29 -5.08
C HIS A 1171 55.20 27.83 -5.62
N ASN A 1172 55.34 27.67 -6.96
CA ASN A 1172 55.46 26.48 -7.87
C ASN A 1172 55.78 25.07 -7.30
N TRP A 1173 55.46 23.93 -7.97
CA TRP A 1173 55.78 23.52 -9.36
C TRP A 1173 54.93 22.25 -9.77
N ALA A 1174 54.18 22.22 -10.89
CA ALA A 1174 54.51 21.61 -12.21
C ALA A 1174 54.50 20.03 -12.26
N VAL A 1175 54.06 19.27 -13.30
CA VAL A 1175 53.53 19.57 -14.65
C VAL A 1175 52.95 18.31 -15.38
N LYS A 1176 51.77 18.43 -16.07
CA LYS A 1176 51.49 18.04 -17.51
C LYS A 1176 51.51 16.53 -17.94
N LYS A 1177 50.95 16.04 -19.09
CA LYS A 1177 50.43 16.67 -20.34
C LYS A 1177 49.56 15.73 -21.28
N TYR A 1178 48.30 16.12 -21.57
CA TYR A 1178 47.54 16.12 -22.87
C TYR A 1178 47.32 14.81 -23.70
N GLY A 1179 46.31 14.69 -24.59
CA GLY A 1179 45.13 15.55 -24.88
C GLY A 1179 44.80 15.77 -26.38
N LYS A 1180 43.76 16.59 -26.66
CA LYS A 1180 43.32 17.17 -27.96
C LYS A 1180 42.72 16.22 -29.01
N LYS A 1181 41.59 16.57 -29.64
CA LYS A 1181 41.36 17.86 -30.33
C LYS A 1181 40.02 18.52 -30.01
#